data_AF-A0A251NYB2-F1
#
_entry.id   AF-A0A251NYB2-F1
#
_cell.length_a   1.000
_cell.length_b   1.000
_cell.length_c   1.000
_cell.angle_alpha   90.00
_cell.angle_beta   90.00
_cell.angle_gamma   90.00
#
_symmetry.space_group_name_H-M   'P 1'
#
loop_
_entity.id
_entity.type
_entity.pdbx_description
1 polymer ?
#
loop_
_entity_poly.entity_id
_entity_poly.type
_entity_poly.pdbx_seq_one_letter_code
_entity_poly.pdbx_strand_id
1 'polypeptide(L)'
;MAMKLLSPPSSLSHPTKLSSLYASSKGRKPISLSTYLFQWRPKRFDFSKKMVVKACVKVEEKNVQGSSGSEWGKVSAVLFDMDGVLCDSEEPSRLAGVDVFAEMGVEITVEDFVPFMGTGEANFLGGVAAVKGVKGFDPEAAKKRFFEIYLDKYAKPNSGIGFPGALELITQCKGKGLKVAVASSADRIKVNANLAAANLPLSMFDAIVSADAFEKLKPAPDIFLAASKILDVPVSECIVIEDALAGVQAAKAAKMRCIAVKTTLSEETLKAAGPSLIRNEIGNVSLDDILSGGSGGYNGNIQGPQFPYMSSQNTTEKLTEENNGLMQKTGTSNDGVFSDGGVLRRDIVRYGSLGIALSCLAFTISNWKAMQYASPKAIWNVIFGINQPSLKQKEGESNVERIQQFVNYISDLETRGTAPIVPEFPAKLDWLNTAPIKFSRDLKGKVVLLDFWTYCCINCMHVLPDLEFLEKKYKDMPFTVVGVHSAKFDNEKDLEAIRNAVLRYGITHPVVNDGDMYLWRELGVNSWPTFAIVGPNGRLLAQVSGEGRRKDLDDLVEAALLFYGRKKMLDNAPIPLSLEKDNDPRLVTSPLKFPGKLAIDVLNNRLFISDSNHNRIVVTDLDGNFIVQVGSTGEEGLRDGSFDDATFNRPQGLAYNPKKNLLYVADTENHALREIDFVNDTVRTLAGNGTKGSDYRGGGKGSTQLLNSPWDACFHPVNEKVYIAMAGQHQIWEHNTDDGVTRAFSGDGYERNLNGSSSSSTSFAQPSGISLSLDLKELYIADSESSSIRALDLKTGGSNLLAGGDPVFSDNLFKFGDHDGIGSEVLLQHPLGVLCAQSGQIYIADSYNHKIKKLDPANKRVSTVAGIGKAGFKDGTSLEAQLSEPSGIVEAKNGRIFIADTNNSLIRYLDLNKEEAELHTLELKGVQPPTAKSKSLKRLRRRSSADTQTITVDGGSSNEGNLSIKISVPEGYHFSKEARSKFSVETEPETAVSMDPLDGYLSPEGSAILHFKRPSPSVSLGRINCKVYYCKEDEVCLYQSLLFEVTFREESPESNPEEITLAYVVKPKASTNSLQLPVAG
;
A
#
# COMPACT_ATOMS: atom_id res chain seq x y z
N MET A 1 37.05 -28.70 44.20
CA MET A 1 38.12 -29.11 43.27
C MET A 1 38.21 -28.01 42.21
N ALA A 2 38.96 -26.95 42.50
CA ALA A 2 40.40 -26.77 42.21
C ALA A 2 40.61 -26.36 40.75
N MET A 3 41.30 -25.29 40.39
CA MET A 3 42.01 -24.21 41.10
C MET A 3 42.39 -23.19 39.99
N LYS A 4 42.22 -21.87 40.21
CA LYS A 4 43.28 -20.84 40.42
C LYS A 4 44.17 -20.56 39.17
N LEU A 5 44.50 -19.31 38.85
CA LEU A 5 45.18 -18.29 39.68
C LEU A 5 44.72 -16.87 39.25
N LEU A 6 44.21 -15.99 40.12
CA LEU A 6 44.87 -15.21 41.20
C LEU A 6 45.71 -14.03 40.62
N SER A 7 45.25 -12.77 40.64
CA SER A 7 45.17 -11.79 41.78
C SER A 7 46.45 -10.89 41.87
N PRO A 8 46.51 -9.75 42.62
CA PRO A 8 45.54 -8.68 42.91
C PRO A 8 46.24 -7.26 42.98
N PRO A 9 45.96 -6.29 43.89
CA PRO A 9 45.83 -4.87 43.53
C PRO A 9 46.87 -3.95 44.23
N SER A 10 46.89 -2.65 43.91
CA SER A 10 47.01 -1.51 44.86
C SER A 10 47.44 -0.18 44.20
N SER A 11 46.65 0.85 44.49
CA SER A 11 46.95 2.24 44.86
C SER A 11 48.17 3.05 44.35
N LEU A 12 47.88 4.34 44.11
CA LEU A 12 48.62 5.58 44.44
C LEU A 12 49.38 6.38 43.34
N SER A 13 48.92 7.64 43.23
CA SER A 13 49.66 8.92 43.07
C SER A 13 50.45 9.27 41.79
N HIS A 14 49.94 10.28 41.04
CA HIS A 14 50.52 11.60 40.65
C HIS A 14 52.06 11.84 40.57
N PRO A 15 52.57 12.98 40.01
CA PRO A 15 51.98 14.06 39.17
C PRO A 15 52.91 14.48 37.97
N THR A 16 52.53 15.43 37.09
CA THR A 16 53.02 16.85 37.06
C THR A 16 52.33 17.60 35.89
N LYS A 17 51.52 18.65 36.12
CA LYS A 17 51.77 20.12 35.91
C LYS A 17 52.70 20.47 34.72
N LEU A 18 52.44 21.46 33.86
CA LEU A 18 52.19 22.91 34.03
C LEU A 18 51.58 23.45 32.70
N SER A 19 50.46 24.19 32.69
CA SER A 19 50.34 25.68 32.67
C SER A 19 51.00 26.34 31.44
N SER A 20 50.48 27.34 30.72
CA SER A 20 49.43 28.35 30.95
C SER A 20 49.59 29.44 29.86
N LEU A 21 48.65 30.41 29.81
CA LEU A 21 48.79 31.80 29.30
C LEU A 21 48.51 32.04 27.80
N TYR A 22 47.86 33.11 27.32
CA TYR A 22 47.21 34.33 27.84
C TYR A 22 46.24 34.80 26.70
N ALA A 23 44.95 35.03 26.96
CA ALA A 23 44.29 36.33 27.14
C ALA A 23 44.42 37.40 26.01
N SER A 24 43.25 37.72 25.43
CA SER A 24 42.66 39.05 25.17
C SER A 24 43.55 40.25 24.73
N SER A 25 43.16 40.93 23.64
CA SER A 25 42.25 42.09 23.69
C SER A 25 42.38 43.04 22.48
N LYS A 26 41.22 43.54 22.04
CA LYS A 26 40.92 44.90 21.55
C LYS A 26 41.76 45.52 20.40
N GLY A 27 41.09 45.62 19.25
CA GLY A 27 40.54 46.90 18.80
C GLY A 27 41.19 47.59 17.60
N ARG A 28 40.37 47.90 16.57
CA ARG A 28 40.30 49.19 15.86
C ARG A 28 39.14 49.20 14.85
N LYS A 29 38.23 50.17 15.01
CA LYS A 29 37.24 50.68 14.01
C LYS A 29 37.94 51.79 13.16
N PRO A 30 37.26 52.58 12.29
CA PRO A 30 36.23 52.36 11.24
C PRO A 30 36.63 53.07 9.89
N ILE A 31 35.65 53.28 8.97
CA ILE A 31 35.61 54.24 7.82
C ILE A 31 36.12 53.60 6.50
N SER A 32 35.48 53.66 5.31
CA SER A 32 34.56 54.64 4.71
C SER A 32 33.69 54.01 3.59
N LEU A 33 32.56 54.65 3.29
CA LEU A 33 31.71 54.46 2.10
C LEU A 33 32.41 54.79 0.78
N SER A 34 32.05 54.10 -0.32
CA SER A 34 31.73 54.77 -1.58
C SER A 34 30.74 53.96 -2.44
N THR A 35 29.63 54.62 -2.75
CA THR A 35 28.68 54.46 -3.86
C THR A 35 29.39 54.77 -5.20
N TYR A 36 29.09 54.28 -6.40
CA TYR A 36 27.82 54.12 -7.13
C TYR A 36 28.02 53.24 -8.39
N LEU A 37 26.96 52.47 -8.73
CA LEU A 37 26.40 52.16 -10.06
C LEU A 37 27.31 52.13 -11.31
N PHE A 38 27.34 50.99 -12.00
CA PHE A 38 27.16 50.96 -13.46
C PHE A 38 26.33 49.76 -13.92
N GLN A 39 25.38 50.08 -14.81
CA GLN A 39 24.42 49.21 -15.49
C GLN A 39 25.08 48.11 -16.32
N TRP A 40 24.47 46.93 -16.38
CA TRP A 40 24.54 46.07 -17.57
C TRP A 40 23.13 45.73 -18.07
N ARG A 41 22.81 46.21 -19.27
CA ARG A 41 21.64 45.83 -20.06
C ARG A 41 21.81 44.42 -20.63
N PRO A 42 20.75 43.61 -20.75
CA PRO A 42 20.75 42.39 -21.55
C PRO A 42 20.29 42.70 -22.97
N LYS A 43 21.00 42.25 -24.00
CA LYS A 43 20.43 42.12 -25.35
C LYS A 43 20.94 40.88 -26.09
N ARG A 44 19.98 39.95 -26.25
CA ARG A 44 19.67 39.03 -27.37
C ARG A 44 20.81 38.60 -28.30
N PHE A 45 20.91 37.29 -28.52
CA PHE A 45 20.83 36.74 -29.88
C PHE A 45 20.10 35.39 -29.91
N ASP A 46 19.44 35.21 -31.05
CA ASP A 46 18.44 34.25 -31.50
C ASP A 46 19.06 32.89 -31.87
N PHE A 47 18.36 31.78 -31.66
CA PHE A 47 18.64 30.54 -32.37
C PHE A 47 17.36 29.80 -32.77
N SER A 48 17.18 29.75 -34.08
CA SER A 48 16.14 29.04 -34.79
C SER A 48 16.55 27.61 -35.17
N LYS A 49 15.57 26.70 -35.11
CA LYS A 49 15.26 25.58 -36.03
C LYS A 49 16.20 24.38 -36.21
N LYS A 50 15.54 23.22 -36.01
CA LYS A 50 15.54 21.96 -36.80
C LYS A 50 16.77 21.05 -36.76
N MET A 51 16.56 19.81 -36.32
CA MET A 51 17.25 18.64 -36.86
C MET A 51 16.26 17.60 -37.38
N VAL A 52 16.44 17.23 -38.65
CA VAL A 52 15.92 16.02 -39.32
C VAL A 52 17.12 15.29 -39.93
N VAL A 53 17.26 14.03 -39.54
CA VAL A 53 17.80 12.81 -40.17
C VAL A 53 18.56 12.90 -41.53
N LYS A 54 19.78 12.31 -41.61
CA LYS A 54 20.14 11.18 -42.53
C LYS A 54 21.63 10.72 -42.49
N ALA A 55 21.80 9.41 -42.27
CA ALA A 55 22.57 8.38 -42.99
C ALA A 55 24.00 8.63 -43.60
N CYS A 56 24.91 7.72 -43.19
CA CYS A 56 25.85 6.86 -43.96
C CYS A 56 27.30 7.27 -44.36
N VAL A 57 28.22 6.33 -44.04
CA VAL A 57 29.52 5.91 -44.65
C VAL A 57 30.80 6.74 -44.42
N LYS A 58 31.83 6.18 -43.73
CA LYS A 58 33.06 5.51 -44.29
C LYS A 58 34.08 5.15 -43.17
N VAL A 59 34.33 3.86 -42.92
CA VAL A 59 35.60 3.12 -43.10
C VAL A 59 36.87 3.82 -42.58
N GLU A 60 37.42 3.30 -41.47
CA GLU A 60 38.87 3.20 -41.25
C GLU A 60 39.20 1.79 -40.73
N GLU A 61 39.98 1.05 -41.52
CA GLU A 61 40.62 -0.20 -41.15
C GLU A 61 41.78 0.07 -40.19
N LYS A 62 41.82 -0.66 -39.08
CA LYS A 62 43.08 -1.00 -38.39
C LYS A 62 43.10 -2.50 -38.12
N ASN A 63 43.81 -3.21 -38.99
CA ASN A 63 44.28 -4.57 -38.74
C ASN A 63 45.53 -4.52 -37.86
N VAL A 64 45.52 -5.20 -36.71
CA VAL A 64 46.71 -5.85 -36.15
C VAL A 64 46.32 -7.16 -35.43
N GLN A 65 46.76 -8.26 -36.04
CA GLN A 65 47.20 -9.57 -35.53
C GLN A 65 46.28 -10.46 -34.69
N GLY A 66 45.90 -11.54 -35.37
CA GLY A 66 45.32 -12.78 -34.85
C GLY A 66 46.00 -13.38 -33.63
N SER A 67 45.15 -13.84 -32.73
CA SER A 67 45.36 -15.07 -31.98
C SER A 67 44.30 -16.07 -32.47
N SER A 68 44.72 -17.30 -32.70
CA SER A 68 43.85 -18.43 -33.06
C SER A 68 42.85 -18.69 -31.92
N GLY A 69 41.64 -18.15 -32.03
CA GLY A 69 40.52 -18.46 -31.13
C GLY A 69 39.65 -19.55 -31.75
N SER A 70 39.38 -20.61 -30.98
CA SER A 70 38.67 -21.82 -31.42
C SER A 70 37.32 -21.54 -32.10
N GLU A 71 36.92 -22.38 -33.06
CA GLU A 71 35.58 -22.41 -33.67
C GLU A 71 34.43 -22.52 -32.64
N TRP A 72 34.76 -22.82 -31.38
CA TRP A 72 33.82 -22.99 -30.29
C TRP A 72 33.11 -21.70 -29.88
N GLY A 73 33.78 -20.54 -29.93
CA GLY A 73 33.21 -19.24 -29.56
C GLY A 73 33.00 -19.02 -28.06
N LYS A 74 32.76 -17.76 -27.67
CA LYS A 74 32.62 -17.33 -26.26
C LYS A 74 31.46 -18.02 -25.55
N VAL A 75 31.64 -18.37 -24.28
CA VAL A 75 30.61 -18.91 -23.39
C VAL A 75 30.46 -18.02 -22.17
N SER A 76 29.22 -17.65 -21.88
CA SER A 76 28.86 -16.80 -20.74
C SER A 76 27.81 -17.44 -19.83
N ALA A 77 27.10 -18.47 -20.29
CA ALA A 77 26.10 -19.18 -19.47
C ALA A 77 26.01 -20.69 -19.76
N VAL A 78 25.68 -21.45 -18.72
CA VAL A 78 25.39 -22.90 -18.80
C VAL A 78 23.97 -23.17 -18.28
N LEU A 79 23.18 -23.85 -19.10
CA LEU A 79 21.79 -24.22 -18.82
C LEU A 79 21.73 -25.73 -18.60
N PHE A 80 21.33 -26.17 -17.42
CA PHE A 80 21.22 -27.58 -17.05
C PHE A 80 19.77 -28.03 -17.16
N ASP A 81 19.48 -29.14 -17.85
CA ASP A 81 18.28 -29.90 -17.48
C ASP A 81 18.42 -30.44 -16.06
N MET A 82 17.30 -30.84 -15.46
CA MET A 82 17.29 -31.34 -14.11
C MET A 82 17.24 -32.86 -14.06
N ASP A 83 16.29 -33.47 -14.76
CA ASP A 83 16.01 -34.89 -14.66
C ASP A 83 17.01 -35.62 -15.56
N GLY A 84 17.66 -36.66 -15.04
CA GLY A 84 18.73 -37.34 -15.78
C GLY A 84 20.03 -36.52 -15.91
N VAL A 85 20.05 -35.22 -15.61
CA VAL A 85 21.27 -34.39 -15.66
C VAL A 85 21.77 -33.98 -14.28
N LEU A 86 20.93 -33.35 -13.45
CA LEU A 86 21.30 -32.93 -12.09
C LEU A 86 20.92 -33.96 -11.02
N CYS A 87 19.87 -34.74 -11.25
CA CYS A 87 19.41 -35.77 -10.32
C CYS A 87 18.67 -36.94 -10.99
N ASP A 88 18.74 -38.10 -10.36
CA ASP A 88 17.98 -39.30 -10.70
C ASP A 88 16.61 -39.27 -10.01
N SER A 89 15.62 -38.68 -10.69
CA SER A 89 14.29 -38.45 -10.12
C SER A 89 13.22 -39.41 -10.68
N GLU A 90 13.59 -40.24 -11.65
CA GLU A 90 12.65 -41.05 -12.43
C GLU A 90 12.13 -42.26 -11.64
N GLU A 91 13.01 -43.02 -10.99
CA GLU A 91 12.62 -44.13 -10.12
C GLU A 91 11.82 -43.67 -8.88
N PRO A 92 12.25 -42.63 -8.13
CA PRO A 92 11.43 -41.99 -7.09
C PRO A 92 10.02 -41.63 -7.56
N SER A 93 9.89 -41.12 -8.80
CA SER A 93 8.60 -40.70 -9.36
C SER A 93 7.69 -41.91 -9.59
N ARG A 94 8.23 -43.03 -10.07
CA ARG A 94 7.45 -44.28 -10.27
C ARG A 94 6.99 -44.87 -8.94
N LEU A 95 7.83 -44.86 -7.92
CA LEU A 95 7.47 -45.34 -6.58
C LEU A 95 6.35 -44.51 -5.94
N ALA A 96 6.42 -43.18 -6.03
CA ALA A 96 5.33 -42.31 -5.57
C ALA A 96 4.03 -42.54 -6.35
N GLY A 97 4.12 -42.83 -7.65
CA GLY A 97 2.98 -43.21 -8.47
C GLY A 97 2.30 -44.47 -7.94
N VAL A 98 3.08 -45.52 -7.64
CA VAL A 98 2.54 -46.78 -7.08
C VAL A 98 1.76 -46.52 -5.78
N ASP A 99 2.31 -45.71 -4.87
CA ASP A 99 1.65 -45.39 -3.60
C ASP A 99 0.31 -44.66 -3.79
N VAL A 100 0.21 -43.73 -4.74
CA VAL A 100 -1.06 -43.02 -5.04
C VAL A 100 -2.15 -44.01 -5.44
N PHE A 101 -1.85 -44.97 -6.31
CA PHE A 101 -2.84 -45.94 -6.76
C PHE A 101 -3.16 -47.00 -5.70
N ALA A 102 -2.19 -47.33 -4.83
CA ALA A 102 -2.44 -48.18 -3.67
C ALA A 102 -3.48 -47.56 -2.73
N GLU A 103 -3.44 -46.24 -2.49
CA GLU A 103 -4.46 -45.52 -1.71
C GLU A 103 -5.85 -45.52 -2.39
N MET A 104 -5.88 -45.64 -3.72
CA MET A 104 -7.12 -45.76 -4.51
C MET A 104 -7.63 -47.22 -4.58
N GLY A 105 -6.94 -48.18 -3.96
CA GLY A 105 -7.28 -49.60 -3.99
C GLY A 105 -6.98 -50.28 -5.32
N VAL A 106 -6.02 -49.76 -6.09
CA VAL A 106 -5.64 -50.27 -7.41
C VAL A 106 -4.19 -50.77 -7.36
N GLU A 107 -3.98 -52.06 -7.60
CA GLU A 107 -2.63 -52.64 -7.65
C GLU A 107 -1.93 -52.33 -8.98
N ILE A 108 -0.75 -51.70 -8.89
CA ILE A 108 0.13 -51.36 -10.00
C ILE A 108 1.60 -51.49 -9.60
N THR A 109 2.51 -51.65 -10.57
CA THR A 109 3.96 -51.73 -10.34
C THR A 109 4.70 -50.54 -10.98
N VAL A 110 5.98 -50.35 -10.64
CA VAL A 110 6.78 -49.25 -11.21
C VAL A 110 6.99 -49.39 -12.72
N GLU A 111 6.87 -50.60 -13.28
CA GLU A 111 6.96 -50.87 -14.72
C GLU A 111 5.75 -50.33 -15.50
N ASP A 112 4.58 -50.26 -14.87
CA ASP A 112 3.35 -49.73 -15.49
C ASP A 112 3.51 -48.24 -15.89
N PHE A 113 4.42 -47.53 -15.21
CA PHE A 113 4.72 -46.13 -15.44
C PHE A 113 5.74 -45.87 -16.56
N VAL A 114 6.54 -46.87 -16.95
CA VAL A 114 7.64 -46.71 -17.91
C VAL A 114 7.17 -46.15 -19.26
N PRO A 115 6.03 -46.59 -19.85
CA PRO A 115 5.53 -46.02 -21.11
C PRO A 115 5.10 -44.55 -21.03
N PHE A 116 4.94 -43.99 -19.82
CA PHE A 116 4.43 -42.65 -19.56
C PHE A 116 5.47 -41.70 -18.95
N MET A 117 6.73 -42.14 -18.82
CA MET A 117 7.82 -41.30 -18.34
C MET A 117 8.07 -40.08 -19.25
N GLY A 118 8.43 -38.93 -18.67
CA GLY A 118 8.71 -37.69 -19.40
C GLY A 118 7.48 -36.99 -20.01
N THR A 119 6.26 -37.44 -19.73
CA THR A 119 5.01 -36.87 -20.31
C THR A 119 4.32 -35.83 -19.42
N GLY A 120 4.91 -35.51 -18.26
CA GLY A 120 4.33 -34.69 -17.20
C GLY A 120 3.43 -35.49 -16.24
N GLU A 121 3.38 -35.11 -14.96
CA GLU A 121 2.85 -35.93 -13.86
C GLU A 121 1.36 -36.29 -14.02
N ALA A 122 0.56 -35.42 -14.66
CA ALA A 122 -0.85 -35.70 -14.93
C ALA A 122 -1.05 -36.81 -15.99
N ASN A 123 -0.21 -36.83 -17.03
CA ASN A 123 -0.20 -37.89 -18.04
C ASN A 123 0.45 -39.17 -17.52
N PHE A 124 1.46 -39.01 -16.67
CA PHE A 124 2.15 -40.11 -15.99
C PHE A 124 1.19 -40.94 -15.14
N LEU A 125 0.37 -40.30 -14.30
CA LEU A 125 -0.64 -40.98 -13.49
C LEU A 125 -1.88 -41.32 -14.33
N GLY A 126 -2.37 -40.39 -15.14
CA GLY A 126 -3.57 -40.59 -15.96
C GLY A 126 -3.43 -41.70 -17.00
N GLY A 127 -2.24 -41.90 -17.56
CA GLY A 127 -1.93 -43.00 -18.48
C GLY A 127 -2.06 -44.35 -17.80
N VAL A 128 -1.51 -44.50 -16.59
CA VAL A 128 -1.64 -45.72 -15.79
C VAL A 128 -3.09 -45.95 -15.35
N ALA A 129 -3.80 -44.91 -14.90
CA ALA A 129 -5.21 -45.00 -14.54
C ALA A 129 -6.12 -45.46 -15.69
N ALA A 130 -5.85 -44.96 -16.90
CA ALA A 130 -6.59 -45.32 -18.11
C ALA A 130 -6.34 -46.78 -18.51
N VAL A 131 -5.08 -47.23 -18.48
CA VAL A 131 -4.71 -48.63 -18.76
C VAL A 131 -5.31 -49.59 -17.73
N LYS A 132 -5.36 -49.18 -16.45
CA LYS A 132 -5.87 -50.00 -15.35
C LYS A 132 -7.40 -49.85 -15.14
N GLY A 133 -8.07 -49.02 -15.94
CA GLY A 133 -9.54 -48.91 -15.94
C GLY A 133 -10.14 -48.25 -14.69
N VAL A 134 -9.42 -47.33 -14.04
CA VAL A 134 -9.87 -46.66 -12.80
C VAL A 134 -11.03 -45.71 -13.09
N LYS A 135 -12.24 -46.05 -12.61
CA LYS A 135 -13.46 -45.24 -12.85
C LYS A 135 -13.50 -43.99 -11.97
N GLY A 136 -13.83 -42.85 -12.57
CA GLY A 136 -13.92 -41.58 -11.85
C GLY A 136 -12.56 -41.04 -11.40
N PHE A 137 -11.47 -41.50 -12.03
CA PHE A 137 -10.13 -40.99 -11.78
C PHE A 137 -10.07 -39.49 -12.08
N ASP A 138 -9.74 -38.71 -11.04
CA ASP A 138 -9.51 -37.27 -11.14
C ASP A 138 -7.98 -37.05 -11.25
N PRO A 139 -7.47 -36.69 -12.44
CA PRO A 139 -6.04 -36.49 -12.65
C PRO A 139 -5.45 -35.39 -11.76
N GLU A 140 -6.26 -34.41 -11.37
CA GLU A 140 -5.83 -33.23 -10.62
C GLU A 140 -5.70 -33.55 -9.14
N ALA A 141 -6.69 -34.28 -8.60
CA ALA A 141 -6.62 -34.81 -7.25
C ALA A 141 -5.48 -35.84 -7.10
N ALA A 142 -5.31 -36.73 -8.09
CA ALA A 142 -4.23 -37.72 -8.09
C ALA A 142 -2.85 -37.08 -8.22
N LYS A 143 -2.68 -36.06 -9.09
CA LYS A 143 -1.43 -35.30 -9.23
C LYS A 143 -1.09 -34.52 -7.96
N LYS A 144 -2.09 -33.91 -7.30
CA LYS A 144 -1.89 -33.27 -5.99
C LYS A 144 -1.42 -34.30 -4.95
N ARG A 145 -2.09 -35.44 -4.86
CA ARG A 145 -1.72 -36.51 -3.92
C ARG A 145 -0.36 -37.12 -4.22
N PHE A 146 -0.01 -37.26 -5.49
CA PHE A 146 1.30 -37.66 -5.94
C PHE A 146 2.40 -36.74 -5.42
N PHE A 147 2.24 -35.42 -5.52
CA PHE A 147 3.24 -34.50 -4.97
C PHE A 147 3.32 -34.58 -3.45
N GLU A 148 2.20 -34.75 -2.75
CA GLU A 148 2.23 -34.96 -1.30
C GLU A 148 3.09 -36.18 -0.93
N ILE A 149 2.89 -37.32 -1.59
CA ILE A 149 3.65 -38.56 -1.35
C ILE A 149 5.10 -38.44 -1.84
N TYR A 150 5.31 -37.90 -3.03
CA TYR A 150 6.64 -37.74 -3.62
C TYR A 150 7.53 -36.87 -2.75
N LEU A 151 7.03 -35.72 -2.30
CA LEU A 151 7.75 -34.80 -1.41
C LEU A 151 7.96 -35.40 -0.02
N ASP A 152 6.95 -36.07 0.53
CA ASP A 152 7.00 -36.62 1.89
C ASP A 152 7.78 -37.93 2.00
N LYS A 153 7.96 -38.69 0.92
CA LYS A 153 8.58 -40.03 1.00
C LYS A 153 9.82 -40.19 0.14
N TYR A 154 9.89 -39.57 -1.03
CA TYR A 154 10.89 -39.92 -2.06
C TYR A 154 11.85 -38.77 -2.42
N ALA A 155 11.42 -37.51 -2.34
CA ALA A 155 12.21 -36.32 -2.64
C ALA A 155 12.44 -35.45 -1.39
N LYS A 156 12.77 -36.09 -0.25
CA LYS A 156 13.15 -35.38 0.97
C LYS A 156 14.46 -34.61 0.76
N PRO A 157 14.64 -33.44 1.41
CA PRO A 157 15.92 -32.75 1.40
C PRO A 157 17.07 -33.69 1.80
N ASN A 158 18.15 -33.71 1.02
CA ASN A 158 19.30 -34.60 1.20
C ASN A 158 19.01 -36.11 1.08
N SER A 159 17.98 -36.54 0.34
CA SER A 159 17.72 -37.96 0.09
C SER A 159 18.76 -38.62 -0.82
N GLY A 160 19.67 -37.86 -1.43
CA GLY A 160 20.84 -38.38 -2.12
C GLY A 160 20.61 -38.74 -3.59
N ILE A 161 19.59 -38.15 -4.23
CA ILE A 161 19.25 -38.40 -5.63
C ILE A 161 20.10 -37.60 -6.64
N GLY A 162 21.02 -36.75 -6.17
CA GLY A 162 21.86 -35.93 -7.05
C GLY A 162 22.91 -36.75 -7.78
N PHE A 163 23.14 -36.47 -9.07
CA PHE A 163 24.19 -37.16 -9.81
C PHE A 163 25.59 -36.71 -9.33
N PRO A 164 26.53 -37.66 -9.13
CA PRO A 164 27.91 -37.33 -8.78
C PRO A 164 28.55 -36.36 -9.79
N GLY A 165 29.20 -35.31 -9.29
CA GLY A 165 29.86 -34.30 -10.12
C GLY A 165 28.99 -33.09 -10.49
N ALA A 166 27.68 -33.11 -10.23
CA ALA A 166 26.79 -31.99 -10.56
C ALA A 166 27.11 -30.73 -9.74
N LEU A 167 27.27 -30.87 -8.42
CA LEU A 167 27.60 -29.76 -7.51
C LEU A 167 28.98 -29.18 -7.84
N GLU A 168 29.96 -30.04 -8.10
CA GLU A 168 31.32 -29.68 -8.45
C GLU A 168 31.35 -28.88 -9.76
N LEU A 169 30.65 -29.36 -10.81
CA LEU A 169 30.61 -28.68 -12.11
C LEU A 169 29.92 -27.32 -12.04
N ILE A 170 28.78 -27.23 -11.33
CA ILE A 170 28.08 -25.95 -11.11
C ILE A 170 29.01 -24.95 -10.40
N THR A 171 29.69 -25.41 -9.33
CA THR A 171 30.62 -24.57 -8.56
C THR A 171 31.79 -24.10 -9.42
N GLN A 172 32.35 -24.96 -10.26
CA GLN A 172 33.41 -24.61 -11.21
C GLN A 172 32.95 -23.58 -12.25
N CYS A 173 31.73 -23.72 -12.78
CA CYS A 173 31.16 -22.75 -13.71
C CYS A 173 31.02 -21.36 -13.06
N LYS A 174 30.45 -21.29 -11.86
CA LYS A 174 30.32 -20.01 -11.12
C LYS A 174 31.67 -19.41 -10.75
N GLY A 175 32.63 -20.23 -10.32
CA GLY A 175 33.99 -19.79 -9.99
C GLY A 175 34.74 -19.17 -11.18
N LYS A 176 34.29 -19.46 -12.40
CA LYS A 176 34.80 -18.89 -13.66
C LYS A 176 33.98 -17.70 -14.17
N GLY A 177 32.99 -17.26 -13.40
CA GLY A 177 32.13 -16.13 -13.75
C GLY A 177 31.04 -16.46 -14.79
N LEU A 178 30.78 -17.75 -15.06
CA LEU A 178 29.66 -18.15 -15.91
C LEU A 178 28.36 -18.05 -15.13
N LYS A 179 27.30 -17.56 -15.78
CA LYS A 179 25.95 -17.66 -15.25
C LYS A 179 25.43 -19.08 -15.39
N VAL A 180 24.74 -19.60 -14.39
CA VAL A 180 24.20 -20.97 -14.41
C VAL A 180 22.70 -20.96 -14.17
N ALA A 181 21.96 -21.79 -14.91
CA ALA A 181 20.53 -21.92 -14.72
C ALA A 181 20.05 -23.35 -14.84
N VAL A 182 18.95 -23.66 -14.14
CA VAL A 182 18.18 -24.87 -14.38
C VAL A 182 17.11 -24.55 -15.42
N ALA A 183 16.96 -25.40 -16.43
CA ALA A 183 16.03 -25.24 -17.54
C ALA A 183 15.34 -26.59 -17.80
N SER A 184 14.32 -26.90 -17.01
CA SER A 184 13.68 -28.22 -16.95
C SER A 184 12.23 -28.19 -17.46
N SER A 185 11.79 -29.31 -18.06
CA SER A 185 10.39 -29.55 -18.43
C SER A 185 9.53 -30.07 -17.26
N ALA A 186 10.05 -30.10 -16.02
CA ALA A 186 9.29 -30.45 -14.83
C ALA A 186 8.63 -29.21 -14.16
N ASP A 187 7.54 -29.44 -13.42
CA ASP A 187 6.85 -28.42 -12.61
C ASP A 187 7.77 -27.88 -11.50
N ARG A 188 7.60 -26.61 -11.11
CA ARG A 188 8.48 -25.90 -10.17
C ARG A 188 8.55 -26.57 -8.80
N ILE A 189 7.45 -27.18 -8.37
CA ILE A 189 7.37 -27.91 -7.09
C ILE A 189 8.35 -29.09 -7.11
N LYS A 190 8.34 -29.88 -8.19
CA LYS A 190 9.28 -31.00 -8.38
C LYS A 190 10.70 -30.48 -8.57
N VAL A 191 10.89 -29.38 -9.31
CA VAL A 191 12.22 -28.79 -9.50
C VAL A 191 12.86 -28.38 -8.19
N ASN A 192 12.12 -27.67 -7.33
CA ASN A 192 12.64 -27.25 -6.03
C ASN A 192 12.93 -28.45 -5.12
N ALA A 193 12.06 -29.46 -5.12
CA ALA A 193 12.21 -30.65 -4.31
C ALA A 193 13.42 -31.49 -4.73
N ASN A 194 13.59 -31.72 -6.03
CA ASN A 194 14.69 -32.49 -6.58
C ASN A 194 16.03 -31.81 -6.35
N LEU A 195 16.09 -30.48 -6.51
CA LEU A 195 17.30 -29.71 -6.18
C LEU A 195 17.63 -29.79 -4.68
N ALA A 196 16.64 -29.70 -3.79
CA ALA A 196 16.85 -29.88 -2.35
C ALA A 196 17.27 -31.32 -1.98
N ALA A 197 16.68 -32.32 -2.64
CA ALA A 197 16.99 -33.73 -2.46
C ALA A 197 18.38 -34.10 -3.00
N ALA A 198 18.81 -33.44 -4.07
CA ALA A 198 20.14 -33.52 -4.66
C ALA A 198 21.21 -32.68 -3.95
N ASN A 199 20.84 -31.96 -2.87
CA ASN A 199 21.72 -31.05 -2.14
C ASN A 199 22.31 -29.92 -3.01
N LEU A 200 21.51 -29.40 -3.94
CA LEU A 200 21.81 -28.27 -4.81
C LEU A 200 20.92 -27.08 -4.42
N PRO A 201 21.36 -26.17 -3.51
CA PRO A 201 20.52 -25.07 -3.06
C PRO A 201 20.15 -24.12 -4.21
N LEU A 202 18.92 -23.61 -4.21
CA LEU A 202 18.39 -22.73 -5.27
C LEU A 202 19.26 -21.50 -5.53
N SER A 203 19.92 -20.97 -4.49
CA SER A 203 20.86 -19.84 -4.58
C SER A 203 22.10 -20.12 -5.42
N MET A 204 22.38 -21.38 -5.78
CA MET A 204 23.45 -21.71 -6.71
C MET A 204 23.09 -21.34 -8.14
N PHE A 205 21.82 -21.19 -8.48
CA PHE A 205 21.40 -20.87 -9.84
C PHE A 205 21.02 -19.40 -9.98
N ASP A 206 21.51 -18.77 -11.04
CA ASP A 206 21.23 -17.37 -11.36
C ASP A 206 19.85 -17.24 -12.05
N ALA A 207 19.33 -18.33 -12.60
CA ALA A 207 17.94 -18.47 -13.02
C ALA A 207 17.45 -19.92 -12.87
N ILE A 208 16.14 -20.09 -12.66
CA ILE A 208 15.49 -21.41 -12.67
C ILE A 208 14.23 -21.29 -13.50
N VAL A 209 14.19 -22.03 -14.61
CA VAL A 209 13.13 -22.06 -15.60
C VAL A 209 12.52 -23.46 -15.59
N SER A 210 11.24 -23.54 -15.26
CA SER A 210 10.46 -24.77 -15.13
C SER A 210 9.28 -24.77 -16.12
N ALA A 211 8.65 -25.92 -16.31
CA ALA A 211 7.58 -26.10 -17.31
C ALA A 211 6.36 -25.19 -17.10
N ASP A 212 6.05 -24.84 -15.85
CA ASP A 212 4.87 -24.05 -15.46
C ASP A 212 4.70 -22.71 -16.20
N ALA A 213 5.79 -22.17 -16.74
CA ALA A 213 5.82 -20.87 -17.40
C ALA A 213 5.67 -20.94 -18.93
N PHE A 214 5.50 -22.14 -19.53
CA PHE A 214 5.54 -22.32 -20.98
C PHE A 214 4.41 -23.20 -21.51
N GLU A 215 3.72 -22.73 -22.54
CA GLU A 215 2.73 -23.53 -23.27
C GLU A 215 3.36 -24.62 -24.14
N LYS A 216 4.60 -24.42 -24.57
CA LYS A 216 5.37 -25.36 -25.40
C LYS A 216 6.65 -25.77 -24.67
N LEU A 217 6.70 -27.03 -24.24
CA LEU A 217 7.88 -27.63 -23.61
C LEU A 217 8.83 -28.22 -24.67
N LYS A 218 9.99 -28.73 -24.24
CA LYS A 218 10.98 -29.38 -25.13
C LYS A 218 10.27 -30.45 -25.99
N PRO A 219 10.40 -30.46 -27.33
CA PRO A 219 11.49 -29.92 -28.15
C PRO A 219 11.33 -28.47 -28.62
N ALA A 220 10.33 -27.72 -28.13
CA ALA A 220 10.24 -26.30 -28.41
C ALA A 220 11.37 -25.51 -27.69
N PRO A 221 11.94 -24.46 -28.29
CA PRO A 221 13.10 -23.76 -27.75
C PRO A 221 12.78 -22.83 -26.56
N ASP A 222 11.51 -22.63 -26.26
CA ASP A 222 10.96 -21.58 -25.39
C ASP A 222 11.59 -21.56 -23.99
N ILE A 223 11.78 -22.73 -23.36
CA ILE A 223 12.42 -22.86 -22.03
C ILE A 223 13.86 -22.32 -22.05
N PHE A 224 14.65 -22.70 -23.08
CA PHE A 224 16.03 -22.25 -23.18
C PHE A 224 16.13 -20.76 -23.56
N LEU A 225 15.27 -20.28 -24.47
CA LEU A 225 15.21 -18.87 -24.84
C LEU A 225 14.87 -17.98 -23.65
N ALA A 226 13.94 -18.41 -22.80
CA ALA A 226 13.60 -17.70 -21.59
C ALA A 226 14.73 -17.72 -20.55
N ALA A 227 15.42 -18.85 -20.37
CA ALA A 227 16.58 -18.93 -19.49
C ALA A 227 17.68 -17.95 -19.95
N SER A 228 18.00 -17.93 -21.25
CA SER A 228 18.94 -16.97 -21.84
C SER A 228 18.51 -15.51 -21.64
N LYS A 229 17.22 -15.20 -21.77
CA LYS A 229 16.68 -13.85 -21.56
C LYS A 229 16.74 -13.42 -20.09
N ILE A 230 16.39 -14.29 -19.14
CA ILE A 230 16.46 -14.00 -17.70
C ILE A 230 17.91 -13.77 -17.28
N LEU A 231 18.83 -14.57 -17.81
CA LEU A 231 20.25 -14.42 -17.56
C LEU A 231 20.85 -13.20 -18.27
N ASP A 232 20.14 -12.53 -19.18
CA ASP A 232 20.68 -11.47 -20.04
C ASP A 232 21.96 -11.90 -20.76
N VAL A 233 21.93 -13.09 -21.37
CA VAL A 233 23.04 -13.67 -22.13
C VAL A 233 22.55 -14.07 -23.52
N PRO A 234 23.22 -13.64 -24.61
CA PRO A 234 22.82 -14.04 -25.97
C PRO A 234 22.82 -15.56 -26.13
N VAL A 235 21.85 -16.10 -26.88
CA VAL A 235 21.71 -17.56 -27.11
C VAL A 235 22.96 -18.20 -27.70
N SER A 236 23.73 -17.44 -28.49
CA SER A 236 25.01 -17.88 -29.06
C SER A 236 26.11 -18.08 -28.02
N GLU A 237 25.99 -17.50 -26.82
CA GLU A 237 26.93 -17.63 -25.71
C GLU A 237 26.49 -18.63 -24.62
N CYS A 238 25.38 -19.34 -24.86
CA CYS A 238 24.84 -20.37 -23.97
C CYS A 238 25.28 -21.79 -24.38
N ILE A 239 25.59 -22.63 -23.38
CA ILE A 239 25.73 -24.09 -23.49
C ILE A 239 24.57 -24.75 -22.73
N VAL A 240 23.90 -25.73 -23.34
CA VAL A 240 22.90 -26.57 -22.69
C VAL A 240 23.52 -27.93 -22.33
N ILE A 241 23.21 -28.47 -21.14
CA ILE A 241 23.51 -29.86 -20.77
C ILE A 241 22.19 -30.62 -20.61
N GLU A 242 22.04 -31.72 -21.37
CA GLU A 242 20.77 -32.44 -21.54
C GLU A 242 20.99 -33.94 -21.69
N ASP A 243 20.07 -34.77 -21.25
CA ASP A 243 20.08 -36.25 -21.34
C ASP A 243 19.03 -36.80 -22.33
N ALA A 244 18.03 -35.99 -22.70
CA ALA A 244 16.89 -36.39 -23.51
C ALA A 244 16.92 -35.88 -24.97
N LEU A 245 16.43 -36.70 -25.90
CA LEU A 245 16.32 -36.38 -27.33
C LEU A 245 15.55 -35.06 -27.58
N ALA A 246 14.43 -34.87 -26.87
CA ALA A 246 13.61 -33.67 -27.01
C ALA A 246 14.35 -32.41 -26.57
N GLY A 247 15.16 -32.48 -25.51
CA GLY A 247 15.92 -31.32 -25.05
C GLY A 247 17.10 -30.97 -25.96
N VAL A 248 17.78 -31.96 -26.54
CA VAL A 248 18.83 -31.69 -27.55
C VAL A 248 18.22 -31.01 -28.79
N GLN A 249 17.01 -31.43 -29.20
CA GLN A 249 16.27 -30.79 -30.28
C GLN A 249 15.86 -29.35 -29.93
N ALA A 250 15.41 -29.10 -28.70
CA ALA A 250 15.09 -27.75 -28.22
C ALA A 250 16.31 -26.83 -28.19
N ALA A 251 17.47 -27.31 -27.74
CA ALA A 251 18.71 -26.54 -27.74
C ALA A 251 19.11 -26.15 -29.16
N LYS A 252 19.01 -27.10 -30.11
CA LYS A 252 19.26 -26.85 -31.54
C LYS A 252 18.26 -25.85 -32.14
N ALA A 253 16.97 -25.96 -31.80
CA ALA A 253 15.94 -25.02 -32.23
C ALA A 253 16.18 -23.60 -31.66
N ALA A 254 16.72 -23.51 -30.44
CA ALA A 254 17.12 -22.27 -29.79
C ALA A 254 18.45 -21.70 -30.34
N LYS A 255 19.12 -22.44 -31.24
CA LYS A 255 20.46 -22.14 -31.77
C LYS A 255 21.53 -22.06 -30.67
N MET A 256 21.39 -22.89 -29.63
CA MET A 256 22.36 -23.04 -28.55
C MET A 256 23.22 -24.29 -28.76
N ARG A 257 24.46 -24.25 -28.26
CA ARG A 257 25.34 -25.43 -28.24
C ARG A 257 24.88 -26.38 -27.14
N CYS A 258 25.00 -27.69 -27.35
CA CYS A 258 24.45 -28.70 -26.44
C CYS A 258 25.47 -29.80 -26.15
N ILE A 259 25.72 -30.10 -24.88
CA ILE A 259 26.48 -31.26 -24.42
C ILE A 259 25.46 -32.28 -23.94
N ALA A 260 25.33 -33.41 -24.63
CA ALA A 260 24.41 -34.46 -24.22
C ALA A 260 25.07 -35.44 -23.22
N VAL A 261 24.33 -35.94 -22.25
CA VAL A 261 24.75 -37.01 -21.33
C VAL A 261 23.92 -38.28 -21.56
N LYS A 262 24.47 -39.47 -21.28
CA LYS A 262 23.86 -40.78 -21.61
C LYS A 262 23.15 -41.45 -20.43
N THR A 263 22.79 -40.67 -19.42
CA THR A 263 22.12 -41.14 -18.20
C THR A 263 20.74 -41.73 -18.48
N THR A 264 20.03 -41.22 -19.49
CA THR A 264 18.65 -41.63 -19.80
C THR A 264 18.50 -42.31 -21.17
N LEU A 265 19.33 -41.97 -22.17
CA LEU A 265 19.23 -42.52 -23.53
C LEU A 265 20.57 -43.05 -24.07
N SER A 266 20.49 -44.01 -25.00
CA SER A 266 21.67 -44.59 -25.66
C SER A 266 22.40 -43.57 -26.55
N GLU A 267 23.70 -43.80 -26.75
CA GLU A 267 24.56 -42.91 -27.53
C GLU A 267 24.09 -42.76 -28.99
N GLU A 268 23.60 -43.84 -29.60
CA GLU A 268 23.08 -43.86 -30.96
C GLU A 268 21.85 -42.95 -31.10
N THR A 269 21.00 -42.94 -30.08
CA THR A 269 19.75 -42.14 -30.05
C THR A 269 20.06 -40.66 -29.91
N LEU A 270 21.02 -40.30 -29.05
CA LEU A 270 21.44 -38.91 -28.84
C LEU A 270 22.24 -38.36 -30.02
N LYS A 271 23.09 -39.18 -30.67
CA LYS A 271 23.84 -38.78 -31.88
C LYS A 271 22.90 -38.34 -33.00
N ALA A 272 21.76 -39.00 -33.18
CA ALA A 272 20.78 -38.64 -34.20
C ALA A 272 20.19 -37.23 -34.02
N ALA A 273 20.21 -36.68 -32.80
CA ALA A 273 19.74 -35.33 -32.49
C ALA A 273 20.74 -34.22 -32.87
N GLY A 274 22.01 -34.58 -33.02
CA GLY A 274 23.13 -33.70 -33.35
C GLY A 274 23.58 -32.75 -32.22
N PRO A 275 23.88 -33.25 -31.00
CA PRO A 275 24.51 -32.45 -29.95
C PRO A 275 25.96 -32.09 -30.34
N SER A 276 26.51 -31.05 -29.70
CA SER A 276 27.89 -30.59 -29.92
C SER A 276 28.91 -31.55 -29.31
N LEU A 277 28.60 -32.19 -28.18
CA LEU A 277 29.41 -33.21 -27.50
C LEU A 277 28.50 -34.25 -26.84
N ILE A 278 29.03 -35.45 -26.59
CA ILE A 278 28.36 -36.48 -25.77
C ILE A 278 29.32 -36.93 -24.67
N ARG A 279 28.81 -37.06 -23.44
CA ARG A 279 29.51 -37.61 -22.26
C ARG A 279 28.66 -38.69 -21.61
N ASN A 280 29.23 -39.53 -20.74
CA ASN A 280 28.44 -40.59 -20.10
C ASN A 280 27.44 -40.01 -19.09
N GLU A 281 27.91 -39.13 -18.22
CA GLU A 281 27.12 -38.46 -17.17
C GLU A 281 27.65 -37.05 -16.92
N ILE A 282 26.94 -36.25 -16.12
CA ILE A 282 27.33 -34.85 -15.82
C ILE A 282 28.72 -34.75 -15.19
N GLY A 283 29.12 -35.71 -14.34
CA GLY A 283 30.45 -35.74 -13.73
C GLY A 283 31.61 -35.96 -14.71
N ASN A 284 31.33 -36.34 -15.97
CA ASN A 284 32.33 -36.42 -17.03
C ASN A 284 32.35 -35.19 -17.93
N VAL A 285 31.51 -34.19 -17.68
CA VAL A 285 31.56 -32.90 -18.39
C VAL A 285 32.59 -32.02 -17.70
N SER A 286 33.65 -31.66 -18.41
CA SER A 286 34.69 -30.77 -17.88
C SER A 286 34.44 -29.30 -18.20
N LEU A 287 35.05 -28.40 -17.45
CA LEU A 287 35.01 -26.97 -17.76
C LEU A 287 35.64 -26.65 -19.15
N ASP A 288 36.60 -27.45 -19.60
CA ASP A 288 37.18 -27.31 -20.96
C ASP A 288 36.19 -27.75 -22.05
N ASP A 289 35.37 -28.77 -21.79
CA ASP A 289 34.26 -29.14 -22.68
C ASP A 289 33.27 -27.97 -22.85
N ILE A 290 33.01 -27.23 -21.77
CA ILE A 290 32.12 -26.07 -21.76
C ILE A 290 32.77 -24.88 -22.47
N LEU A 291 34.01 -24.51 -22.12
CA LEU A 291 34.65 -23.27 -22.57
C LEU A 291 35.32 -23.37 -23.94
N SER A 292 35.81 -24.55 -24.31
CA SER A 292 36.68 -24.75 -25.48
C SER A 292 36.15 -25.81 -26.45
N GLY A 293 35.14 -26.59 -26.07
CA GLY A 293 34.63 -27.72 -26.85
C GLY A 293 35.44 -29.01 -26.68
N GLY A 294 36.39 -29.02 -25.75
CA GLY A 294 37.28 -30.14 -25.45
C GLY A 294 38.40 -30.35 -26.50
N SER A 295 39.59 -30.76 -26.07
CA SER A 295 40.64 -31.27 -26.97
C SER A 295 40.25 -32.68 -27.47
N GLY A 296 39.67 -32.75 -28.66
CA GLY A 296 38.82 -33.85 -29.12
C GLY A 296 39.41 -35.26 -29.25
N GLY A 297 38.49 -36.24 -29.24
CA GLY A 297 38.74 -37.65 -29.53
C GLY A 297 37.49 -38.37 -30.07
N TYR A 298 37.11 -38.07 -31.32
CA TYR A 298 36.85 -39.10 -32.34
C TYR A 298 37.00 -38.42 -33.71
N ASN A 299 38.16 -38.61 -34.32
CA ASN A 299 38.46 -38.14 -35.68
C ASN A 299 38.47 -39.36 -36.60
N GLY A 300 37.79 -39.25 -37.73
CA GLY A 300 37.78 -40.28 -38.77
C GLY A 300 37.30 -39.71 -40.10
N ASN A 301 37.98 -38.68 -40.61
CA ASN A 301 37.84 -38.21 -41.99
C ASN A 301 38.08 -39.37 -42.97
N ILE A 302 37.19 -39.57 -43.94
CA ILE A 302 37.58 -40.14 -45.22
C ILE A 302 36.90 -39.37 -46.37
N GLN A 303 37.76 -38.70 -47.14
CA GLN A 303 37.50 -38.22 -48.49
C GLN A 303 36.95 -39.36 -49.37
N GLY A 304 36.06 -39.01 -50.30
CA GLY A 304 35.55 -39.95 -51.31
C GLY A 304 36.62 -40.52 -52.25
N PRO A 305 36.19 -41.20 -53.31
CA PRO A 305 36.23 -42.66 -53.44
C PRO A 305 37.42 -43.13 -54.30
N GLN A 306 37.51 -44.47 -54.49
CA GLN A 306 38.31 -45.21 -55.49
C GLN A 306 39.73 -45.59 -55.04
N PHE A 307 40.30 -46.76 -55.29
CA PHE A 307 39.90 -48.07 -55.84
C PHE A 307 41.11 -49.03 -55.53
N PRO A 308 41.05 -50.34 -55.82
CA PRO A 308 41.59 -51.42 -55.00
C PRO A 308 43.00 -51.88 -55.43
N TYR A 309 43.61 -52.84 -54.71
CA TYR A 309 44.24 -54.08 -55.23
C TYR A 309 44.93 -54.84 -54.06
N MET A 310 44.45 -56.06 -53.74
CA MET A 310 45.11 -57.38 -53.80
C MET A 310 46.52 -57.48 -53.17
N SER A 311 46.94 -58.47 -52.39
CA SER A 311 46.56 -59.87 -52.06
C SER A 311 47.40 -60.22 -50.80
N SER A 312 47.25 -61.27 -49.99
CA SER A 312 46.68 -62.62 -50.10
C SER A 312 46.52 -63.14 -48.65
N GLN A 313 45.50 -63.96 -48.37
CA GLN A 313 45.64 -65.22 -47.63
C GLN A 313 44.29 -65.93 -47.47
N ASN A 314 44.39 -67.25 -47.64
CA ASN A 314 43.39 -68.27 -47.87
C ASN A 314 42.53 -68.56 -46.61
N THR A 315 41.19 -68.51 -46.74
CA THR A 315 40.22 -69.63 -46.92
C THR A 315 40.07 -70.52 -45.67
N THR A 316 38.90 -71.01 -45.24
CA THR A 316 37.60 -71.38 -45.87
C THR A 316 36.60 -71.58 -44.70
N GLU A 317 35.26 -71.62 -44.76
CA GLU A 317 34.23 -72.03 -45.74
C GLU A 317 32.85 -71.58 -45.16
N LYS A 318 31.96 -70.88 -45.90
CA LYS A 318 30.71 -71.36 -46.59
C LYS A 318 29.55 -71.79 -45.66
N LEU A 319 28.24 -71.65 -45.97
CA LEU A 319 27.46 -71.24 -47.14
C LEU A 319 25.97 -71.02 -46.73
N THR A 320 25.30 -70.10 -47.42
CA THR A 320 23.91 -69.99 -47.96
C THR A 320 22.69 -70.80 -47.47
N GLU A 321 21.55 -70.06 -47.54
CA GLU A 321 20.26 -70.37 -48.22
C GLU A 321 18.95 -70.64 -47.42
N GLU A 322 17.95 -69.83 -47.79
CA GLU A 322 16.49 -70.01 -47.93
C GLU A 322 15.55 -70.77 -46.94
N ASN A 323 14.39 -70.12 -46.77
CA ASN A 323 13.01 -70.61 -46.71
C ASN A 323 12.36 -71.12 -45.41
N ASN A 324 11.20 -70.49 -45.15
CA ASN A 324 9.91 -70.99 -44.65
C ASN A 324 9.80 -71.77 -43.32
N GLY A 325 8.82 -71.33 -42.52
CA GLY A 325 7.84 -72.28 -41.98
C GLY A 325 7.85 -72.49 -40.47
N LEU A 326 6.90 -71.81 -39.80
CA LEU A 326 5.84 -72.43 -39.01
C LEU A 326 6.21 -73.35 -37.81
N MET A 327 5.81 -72.86 -36.62
CA MET A 327 5.21 -73.60 -35.48
C MET A 327 6.05 -74.62 -34.68
N GLN A 328 6.24 -74.35 -33.37
CA GLN A 328 5.50 -74.95 -32.23
C GLN A 328 5.74 -76.48 -32.12
N LYS A 329 6.26 -77.08 -31.05
CA LYS A 329 6.07 -77.01 -29.57
C LYS A 329 7.20 -77.90 -28.99
N THR A 330 7.71 -77.70 -27.78
CA THR A 330 7.25 -78.24 -26.48
C THR A 330 8.41 -77.97 -25.49
N GLY A 331 8.27 -77.64 -24.21
CA GLY A 331 7.12 -77.52 -23.32
C GLY A 331 7.60 -77.13 -21.91
N THR A 332 6.61 -76.81 -21.05
CA THR A 332 6.62 -76.76 -19.56
C THR A 332 7.58 -75.75 -18.90
N SER A 333 7.18 -74.80 -18.04
CA SER A 333 6.12 -74.78 -17.02
C SER A 333 5.84 -73.35 -16.50
N ASN A 334 4.63 -73.14 -15.95
CA ASN A 334 4.08 -72.12 -15.03
C ASN A 334 4.46 -70.61 -15.06
N ASP A 335 3.36 -69.84 -14.95
CA ASP A 335 3.11 -68.49 -14.41
C ASP A 335 3.62 -67.22 -15.13
N GLY A 336 2.70 -66.24 -15.23
CA GLY A 336 3.04 -64.82 -15.39
C GLY A 336 2.44 -64.13 -16.61
N VAL A 337 1.26 -63.54 -16.42
CA VAL A 337 0.52 -62.62 -17.30
C VAL A 337 1.27 -61.29 -17.49
N PHE A 338 1.21 -60.64 -18.67
CA PHE A 338 0.76 -59.23 -18.81
C PHE A 338 0.62 -58.68 -20.24
N SER A 339 -0.34 -57.75 -20.29
CA SER A 339 -0.59 -56.59 -21.15
C SER A 339 -0.81 -56.78 -22.66
N ASP A 340 -2.06 -56.51 -23.01
CA ASP A 340 -2.46 -55.92 -24.29
C ASP A 340 -2.25 -54.39 -24.26
N GLY A 341 -2.14 -53.82 -25.45
CA GLY A 341 -1.81 -52.41 -25.67
C GLY A 341 -2.98 -51.42 -25.57
N GLY A 342 -2.59 -50.14 -25.44
CA GLY A 342 -2.96 -49.07 -26.37
C GLY A 342 -4.32 -48.37 -26.26
N VAL A 343 -4.30 -47.03 -26.05
CA VAL A 343 -5.26 -46.06 -26.62
C VAL A 343 -4.56 -44.75 -27.05
N LEU A 344 -5.19 -44.05 -28.00
CA LEU A 344 -4.76 -43.08 -29.01
C LEU A 344 -4.60 -41.59 -28.61
N ARG A 345 -3.77 -40.91 -29.42
CA ARG A 345 -3.55 -39.47 -29.76
C ARG A 345 -4.61 -38.38 -29.50
N ARG A 346 -5.86 -38.67 -29.12
CA ARG A 346 -6.93 -37.65 -28.95
C ARG A 346 -7.06 -37.15 -27.49
N ASP A 347 -6.47 -37.87 -26.53
CA ASP A 347 -6.47 -37.52 -25.10
C ASP A 347 -5.22 -36.71 -24.68
N ILE A 348 -4.12 -36.82 -25.44
CA ILE A 348 -2.83 -36.15 -25.17
C ILE A 348 -2.91 -34.62 -25.34
N VAL A 349 -3.79 -34.12 -26.21
CA VAL A 349 -4.11 -32.68 -26.35
C VAL A 349 -4.96 -32.16 -25.18
N ARG A 350 -5.63 -33.06 -24.43
CA ARG A 350 -6.54 -32.75 -23.31
C ARG A 350 -5.82 -32.62 -21.96
N TYR A 351 -4.66 -33.26 -21.80
CA TYR A 351 -3.87 -33.25 -20.56
C TYR A 351 -2.74 -32.21 -20.55
N GLY A 352 -2.19 -31.83 -21.72
CA GLY A 352 -1.26 -30.71 -21.84
C GLY A 352 -1.86 -29.35 -21.46
N SER A 353 -3.18 -29.18 -21.64
CA SER A 353 -3.95 -28.03 -21.16
C SER A 353 -4.23 -28.06 -19.65
N LEU A 354 -4.02 -29.18 -18.96
CA LEU A 354 -4.36 -29.38 -17.54
C LEU A 354 -3.21 -28.99 -16.59
N GLY A 355 -1.94 -29.19 -17.00
CA GLY A 355 -0.75 -28.77 -16.24
C GLY A 355 -0.51 -27.25 -16.22
N ILE A 356 -0.70 -26.59 -17.36
CA ILE A 356 -0.75 -25.11 -17.44
C ILE A 356 -1.94 -24.60 -16.64
N ALA A 357 -3.07 -25.34 -16.65
CA ALA A 357 -4.20 -25.01 -15.81
C ALA A 357 -3.89 -25.18 -14.31
N LEU A 358 -2.97 -26.05 -13.86
CA LEU A 358 -2.61 -26.26 -12.44
C LEU A 358 -1.65 -25.23 -11.87
N SER A 359 -0.66 -24.80 -12.64
CA SER A 359 0.31 -23.78 -12.21
C SER A 359 -0.25 -22.39 -12.46
N CYS A 360 -1.03 -22.27 -13.54
CA CYS A 360 -2.28 -21.52 -13.64
C CYS A 360 -2.95 -21.43 -12.28
N LEU A 361 -3.60 -22.51 -11.87
CA LEU A 361 -4.44 -22.63 -10.68
C LEU A 361 -3.67 -22.39 -9.39
N ALA A 362 -2.40 -22.71 -9.24
CA ALA A 362 -1.63 -22.50 -8.01
C ALA A 362 -1.23 -21.03 -7.85
N PHE A 363 -0.77 -20.38 -8.93
CA PHE A 363 -0.62 -18.93 -8.99
C PHE A 363 -1.99 -18.24 -8.85
N THR A 364 -3.03 -18.78 -9.48
CA THR A 364 -4.43 -18.34 -9.33
C THR A 364 -4.98 -18.67 -7.96
N ILE A 365 -4.48 -19.62 -7.17
CA ILE A 365 -5.01 -19.91 -5.82
C ILE A 365 -4.29 -19.01 -4.82
N SER A 366 -2.96 -18.97 -4.89
CA SER A 366 -2.11 -18.15 -4.01
C SER A 366 -2.26 -16.65 -4.26
N ASN A 367 -2.59 -16.27 -5.50
CA ASN A 367 -2.87 -14.91 -5.91
C ASN A 367 -4.28 -14.78 -6.49
N TRP A 368 -5.23 -15.65 -6.09
CA TRP A 368 -6.62 -15.61 -6.57
C TRP A 368 -7.21 -14.22 -6.46
N LYS A 369 -6.96 -13.60 -5.30
CA LYS A 369 -7.38 -12.25 -5.04
C LYS A 369 -6.73 -11.24 -5.98
N ALA A 370 -5.44 -11.33 -6.29
CA ALA A 370 -4.81 -10.43 -7.27
C ALA A 370 -5.27 -10.70 -8.72
N MET A 371 -5.49 -11.97 -9.07
CA MET A 371 -5.87 -12.40 -10.42
C MET A 371 -7.32 -12.08 -10.78
N GLN A 372 -8.23 -11.94 -9.82
CA GLN A 372 -9.59 -11.49 -10.09
C GLN A 372 -9.63 -10.08 -10.74
N TYR A 373 -8.53 -9.32 -10.63
CA TYR A 373 -8.33 -7.98 -11.19
C TYR A 373 -7.63 -7.98 -12.56
N ALA A 374 -6.90 -9.04 -12.89
CA ALA A 374 -6.23 -9.21 -14.18
C ALA A 374 -7.24 -9.71 -15.22
N SER A 375 -8.00 -8.80 -15.83
CA SER A 375 -8.91 -9.17 -16.92
C SER A 375 -8.11 -9.61 -18.17
N PRO A 376 -8.27 -10.84 -18.68
CA PRO A 376 -7.68 -11.25 -19.95
C PRO A 376 -8.11 -10.34 -21.09
N LYS A 377 -9.32 -9.78 -21.01
CA LYS A 377 -9.85 -8.81 -21.95
C LYS A 377 -9.15 -7.45 -21.83
N ALA A 378 -8.73 -7.04 -20.63
CA ALA A 378 -7.89 -5.85 -20.46
C ALA A 378 -6.52 -6.04 -21.13
N ILE A 379 -5.88 -7.19 -20.91
CA ILE A 379 -4.60 -7.54 -21.53
C ILE A 379 -4.75 -7.59 -23.06
N TRP A 380 -5.80 -8.26 -23.55
CA TRP A 380 -6.11 -8.31 -24.97
C TRP A 380 -6.39 -6.93 -25.56
N ASN A 381 -7.07 -6.05 -24.82
CA ASN A 381 -7.31 -4.67 -25.25
C ASN A 381 -6.01 -3.88 -25.32
N VAL A 382 -5.10 -4.03 -24.36
CA VAL A 382 -3.79 -3.36 -24.39
C VAL A 382 -2.93 -3.83 -25.59
N ILE A 383 -3.01 -5.12 -25.95
CA ILE A 383 -2.19 -5.69 -27.03
C ILE A 383 -2.85 -5.50 -28.42
N PHE A 384 -4.18 -5.58 -28.51
CA PHE A 384 -4.92 -5.71 -29.78
C PHE A 384 -6.21 -4.86 -29.89
N GLY A 385 -6.64 -4.14 -28.84
CA GLY A 385 -7.99 -3.54 -28.77
C GLY A 385 -8.04 -2.01 -28.57
N ILE A 386 -9.20 -1.46 -28.96
CA ILE A 386 -9.69 -0.07 -28.91
C ILE A 386 -8.62 1.03 -29.11
N ASN A 387 -8.63 1.64 -30.31
CA ASN A 387 -7.96 2.92 -30.56
C ASN A 387 -8.47 3.97 -29.57
N GLN A 388 -7.74 4.19 -28.47
CA GLN A 388 -8.01 5.29 -27.55
C GLN A 388 -7.87 6.61 -28.33
N PRO A 389 -8.85 7.53 -28.21
CA PRO A 389 -8.73 8.80 -28.89
C PRO A 389 -7.52 9.57 -28.33
N SER A 390 -6.82 10.31 -29.18
CA SER A 390 -5.65 11.08 -28.74
C SER A 390 -6.07 12.14 -27.71
N LEU A 391 -5.79 11.90 -26.44
CA LEU A 391 -6.10 12.82 -25.34
C LEU A 391 -5.09 13.99 -25.26
N LYS A 392 -4.00 14.01 -26.04
CA LYS A 392 -3.04 15.13 -26.02
C LYS A 392 -3.65 16.40 -26.63
N GLN A 393 -3.72 17.45 -25.83
CA GLN A 393 -4.04 18.80 -26.32
C GLN A 393 -2.80 19.40 -26.99
N LYS A 394 -2.93 19.92 -28.22
CA LYS A 394 -1.82 20.65 -28.86
C LYS A 394 -1.77 22.08 -28.31
N GLU A 395 -0.57 22.61 -28.07
CA GLU A 395 -0.39 24.00 -27.64
C GLU A 395 -1.08 24.95 -28.64
N GLY A 396 -2.00 25.79 -28.13
CA GLY A 396 -2.75 26.78 -28.92
C GLY A 396 -4.10 26.31 -29.49
N GLU A 397 -4.51 25.05 -29.26
CA GLU A 397 -5.79 24.51 -29.71
C GLU A 397 -6.95 24.95 -28.80
N SER A 398 -8.02 25.48 -29.41
CA SER A 398 -9.19 25.95 -28.67
C SER A 398 -10.05 24.78 -28.16
N ASN A 399 -10.78 24.96 -27.06
CA ASN A 399 -11.70 23.93 -26.53
C ASN A 399 -12.70 23.44 -27.59
N VAL A 400 -13.18 24.34 -28.46
CA VAL A 400 -14.14 24.03 -29.53
C VAL A 400 -13.53 23.08 -30.57
N GLU A 401 -12.27 23.27 -30.94
CA GLU A 401 -11.58 22.40 -31.90
C GLU A 401 -11.38 20.99 -31.34
N ARG A 402 -11.01 20.87 -30.05
CA ARG A 402 -10.84 19.59 -29.38
C ARG A 402 -12.16 18.81 -29.27
N ILE A 403 -13.24 19.47 -28.87
CA ILE A 403 -14.58 18.86 -28.83
C ILE A 403 -14.98 18.38 -30.24
N GLN A 404 -14.74 19.19 -31.28
CA GLN A 404 -15.05 18.81 -32.65
C GLN A 404 -14.21 17.61 -33.15
N GLN A 405 -12.97 17.44 -32.68
CA GLN A 405 -12.18 16.24 -32.95
C GLN A 405 -12.82 14.99 -32.33
N PHE A 406 -13.28 15.06 -31.08
CA PHE A 406 -14.00 13.94 -30.47
C PHE A 406 -15.34 13.67 -31.15
N VAL A 407 -16.07 14.69 -31.61
CA VAL A 407 -17.28 14.50 -32.43
C VAL A 407 -16.95 13.74 -33.73
N ASN A 408 -15.86 14.08 -34.40
CA ASN A 408 -15.41 13.39 -35.62
C ASN A 408 -15.00 11.95 -35.32
N TYR A 409 -14.31 11.72 -34.20
CA TYR A 409 -13.96 10.37 -33.71
C TYR A 409 -15.20 9.51 -33.48
N ILE A 410 -16.20 10.03 -32.74
CA ILE A 410 -17.45 9.31 -32.48
C ILE A 410 -18.18 9.02 -33.80
N SER A 411 -18.19 9.98 -34.72
CA SER A 411 -18.79 9.78 -36.05
C SER A 411 -18.12 8.66 -36.83
N ASP A 412 -16.79 8.58 -36.84
CA ASP A 412 -16.03 7.51 -37.50
C ASP A 412 -16.28 6.16 -36.82
N LEU A 413 -16.28 6.12 -35.48
CA LEU A 413 -16.55 4.93 -34.68
C LEU A 413 -17.95 4.35 -34.99
N GLU A 414 -18.98 5.20 -35.00
CA GLU A 414 -20.35 4.81 -35.34
C GLU A 414 -20.51 4.41 -36.81
N THR A 415 -19.81 5.06 -37.73
CA THR A 415 -19.84 4.71 -39.16
C THR A 415 -19.22 3.34 -39.43
N ARG A 416 -18.15 2.98 -38.70
CA ARG A 416 -17.51 1.65 -38.80
C ARG A 416 -18.36 0.56 -38.15
N GLY A 417 -19.18 0.90 -37.15
CA GLY A 417 -20.01 -0.05 -36.42
C GLY A 417 -19.23 -1.06 -35.57
N THR A 418 -17.93 -0.83 -35.35
CA THR A 418 -17.01 -1.75 -34.66
C THR A 418 -16.99 -1.56 -33.14
N ALA A 419 -17.64 -0.52 -32.61
CA ALA A 419 -17.69 -0.29 -31.16
C ALA A 419 -18.47 -1.41 -30.45
N PRO A 420 -17.88 -2.04 -29.41
CA PRO A 420 -18.55 -3.10 -28.68
C PRO A 420 -19.76 -2.54 -27.91
N ILE A 421 -20.80 -3.36 -27.79
CA ILE A 421 -21.93 -3.09 -26.92
C ILE A 421 -21.51 -3.42 -25.48
N VAL A 422 -21.78 -2.51 -24.55
CA VAL A 422 -21.55 -2.73 -23.13
C VAL A 422 -22.52 -3.80 -22.62
N PRO A 423 -22.05 -4.82 -21.88
CA PRO A 423 -22.93 -5.82 -21.31
C PRO A 423 -23.95 -5.23 -20.34
N GLU A 424 -25.11 -5.88 -20.24
CA GLU A 424 -26.14 -5.49 -19.30
C GLU A 424 -25.67 -5.72 -17.86
N PHE A 425 -26.14 -4.89 -16.92
CA PHE A 425 -25.89 -5.16 -15.50
C PHE A 425 -26.53 -6.50 -15.11
N PRO A 426 -25.81 -7.39 -14.38
CA PRO A 426 -26.40 -8.62 -13.88
C PRO A 426 -27.65 -8.33 -13.02
N ALA A 427 -28.73 -9.07 -13.25
CA ALA A 427 -30.04 -8.78 -12.68
C ALA A 427 -30.13 -8.90 -11.14
N LYS A 428 -29.11 -9.49 -10.50
CA LYS A 428 -29.06 -9.74 -9.05
C LYS A 428 -28.13 -8.79 -8.28
N LEU A 429 -27.49 -7.82 -8.96
CA LEU A 429 -26.64 -6.88 -8.24
C LEU A 429 -27.49 -5.94 -7.39
N ASP A 430 -26.97 -5.64 -6.21
CA ASP A 430 -27.55 -4.64 -5.32
C ASP A 430 -27.21 -3.24 -5.83
N TRP A 431 -28.14 -2.31 -5.59
CA TRP A 431 -28.03 -0.91 -6.00
C TRP A 431 -28.24 0.00 -4.80
N LEU A 432 -27.50 1.11 -4.80
CA LEU A 432 -27.64 2.23 -3.89
C LEU A 432 -28.00 3.48 -4.68
N ASN A 433 -28.67 4.42 -4.04
CA ASN A 433 -29.18 5.66 -4.63
C ASN A 433 -30.24 5.47 -5.74
N THR A 434 -30.61 4.24 -6.11
CA THR A 434 -31.62 3.92 -7.15
C THR A 434 -32.13 2.48 -7.00
N ALA A 435 -33.29 2.19 -7.59
CA ALA A 435 -33.67 0.81 -7.91
C ALA A 435 -32.78 0.27 -9.07
N PRO A 436 -32.71 -1.06 -9.30
CA PRO A 436 -31.90 -1.63 -10.37
C PRO A 436 -32.23 -1.06 -11.76
N ILE A 437 -31.20 -0.57 -12.45
CA ILE A 437 -31.30 0.03 -13.79
C ILE A 437 -30.67 -0.86 -14.87
N LYS A 438 -31.11 -0.68 -16.11
CA LYS A 438 -30.64 -1.41 -17.30
C LYS A 438 -30.25 -0.50 -18.45
N PHE A 439 -29.19 -0.83 -19.18
CA PHE A 439 -28.79 -0.19 -20.43
C PHE A 439 -29.89 -0.23 -21.48
N SER A 440 -30.51 -1.39 -21.65
CA SER A 440 -31.54 -1.61 -22.67
C SER A 440 -32.86 -0.85 -22.43
N ARG A 441 -33.09 -0.36 -21.21
CA ARG A 441 -34.36 0.26 -20.80
C ARG A 441 -34.18 1.65 -20.19
N ASP A 442 -33.49 1.74 -19.05
CA ASP A 442 -33.47 2.94 -18.20
C ASP A 442 -32.38 3.93 -18.65
N LEU A 443 -31.26 3.43 -19.17
CA LEU A 443 -30.16 4.25 -19.70
C LEU A 443 -30.22 4.44 -21.22
N LYS A 444 -31.22 3.84 -21.88
CA LYS A 444 -31.42 3.98 -23.32
C LYS A 444 -31.66 5.46 -23.65
N GLY A 445 -30.99 5.97 -24.67
CA GLY A 445 -31.09 7.39 -25.03
C GLY A 445 -30.20 8.33 -24.20
N LYS A 446 -29.32 7.82 -23.33
CA LYS A 446 -28.44 8.65 -22.51
C LYS A 446 -26.96 8.43 -22.82
N VAL A 447 -26.16 9.47 -22.65
CA VAL A 447 -24.71 9.31 -22.50
C VAL A 447 -24.44 8.88 -21.06
N VAL A 448 -23.77 7.75 -20.86
CA VAL A 448 -23.50 7.20 -19.53
C VAL A 448 -22.00 7.23 -19.27
N LEU A 449 -21.60 7.76 -18.12
CA LEU A 449 -20.25 7.62 -17.59
C LEU A 449 -20.26 6.53 -16.53
N LEU A 450 -19.65 5.38 -16.81
CA LEU A 450 -19.38 4.36 -15.81
C LEU A 450 -18.09 4.71 -15.10
N ASP A 451 -18.14 4.81 -13.77
CA ASP A 451 -16.97 4.98 -12.91
C ASP A 451 -16.64 3.65 -12.23
N PHE A 452 -15.55 3.00 -12.59
CA PHE A 452 -15.07 1.79 -11.94
C PHE A 452 -14.18 2.18 -10.77
N TRP A 453 -14.73 2.07 -9.57
CA TRP A 453 -14.13 2.60 -8.35
C TRP A 453 -14.21 1.62 -7.18
N THR A 454 -13.41 1.86 -6.15
CA THR A 454 -13.48 1.18 -4.85
C THR A 454 -13.18 2.21 -3.77
N TYR A 455 -13.80 2.11 -2.60
CA TYR A 455 -13.79 3.23 -1.64
C TYR A 455 -12.55 3.28 -0.73
N CYS A 456 -11.75 2.21 -0.70
CA CYS A 456 -10.46 2.21 -0.03
C CYS A 456 -9.42 3.09 -0.75
N CYS A 457 -9.48 3.15 -2.08
CA CYS A 457 -8.43 3.69 -2.91
C CYS A 457 -8.44 5.21 -2.95
N ILE A 458 -7.33 5.84 -2.55
CA ILE A 458 -7.18 7.29 -2.55
C ILE A 458 -7.33 7.91 -3.94
N ASN A 459 -6.88 7.21 -4.98
CA ASN A 459 -7.05 7.66 -6.37
C ASN A 459 -8.53 7.74 -6.78
N CYS A 460 -9.38 6.85 -6.24
CA CYS A 460 -10.82 6.89 -6.47
C CYS A 460 -11.48 8.04 -5.70
N MET A 461 -11.05 8.29 -4.46
CA MET A 461 -11.56 9.43 -3.69
C MET A 461 -11.26 10.77 -4.39
N HIS A 462 -10.06 10.92 -4.96
CA HIS A 462 -9.66 12.15 -5.67
C HIS A 462 -10.48 12.49 -6.91
N VAL A 463 -11.21 11.54 -7.50
CA VAL A 463 -12.02 11.80 -8.70
C VAL A 463 -13.47 12.11 -8.38
N LEU A 464 -13.94 11.92 -7.14
CA LEU A 464 -15.32 12.23 -6.75
C LEU A 464 -15.69 13.71 -7.02
N PRO A 465 -14.81 14.71 -6.74
CA PRO A 465 -15.09 16.10 -7.13
C PRO A 465 -15.13 16.33 -8.64
N ASP A 466 -14.41 15.52 -9.44
CA ASP A 466 -14.48 15.55 -10.90
C ASP A 466 -15.84 15.07 -11.39
N LEU A 467 -16.36 14.00 -10.78
CA LEU A 467 -17.68 13.44 -11.10
C LEU A 467 -18.81 14.39 -10.71
N GLU A 468 -18.76 14.95 -9.51
CA GLU A 468 -19.75 15.94 -9.05
C GLU A 468 -19.81 17.15 -10.00
N PHE A 469 -18.64 17.61 -10.47
CA PHE A 469 -18.56 18.68 -11.46
C PHE A 469 -19.32 18.33 -12.76
N LEU A 470 -19.13 17.12 -13.29
CA LEU A 470 -19.80 16.66 -14.51
C LEU A 470 -21.30 16.50 -14.30
N GLU A 471 -21.72 15.89 -13.19
CA GLU A 471 -23.14 15.75 -12.82
C GLU A 471 -23.82 17.12 -12.76
N LYS A 472 -23.19 18.10 -12.13
CA LYS A 472 -23.72 19.47 -12.03
C LYS A 472 -23.75 20.19 -13.37
N LYS A 473 -22.70 20.05 -14.20
CA LYS A 473 -22.62 20.68 -15.53
C LYS A 473 -23.70 20.15 -16.46
N TYR A 474 -23.98 18.85 -16.43
CA TYR A 474 -24.87 18.16 -17.37
C TYR A 474 -26.22 17.73 -16.77
N LYS A 475 -26.61 18.23 -15.60
CA LYS A 475 -27.84 17.84 -14.88
C LYS A 475 -29.14 17.90 -15.71
N ASP A 476 -29.24 18.85 -16.65
CA ASP A 476 -30.42 19.09 -17.48
C ASP A 476 -30.28 18.43 -18.88
N MET A 477 -29.21 17.68 -19.08
CA MET A 477 -28.87 16.97 -20.31
C MET A 477 -29.10 15.46 -20.13
N PRO A 478 -29.23 14.69 -21.23
CA PRO A 478 -29.42 13.24 -21.19
C PRO A 478 -28.09 12.52 -20.88
N PHE A 479 -27.58 12.79 -19.68
CA PHE A 479 -26.32 12.31 -19.14
C PHE A 479 -26.54 11.73 -17.74
N THR A 480 -25.80 10.67 -17.39
CA THR A 480 -25.74 10.18 -16.02
C THR A 480 -24.38 9.57 -15.71
N VAL A 481 -23.97 9.66 -14.46
CA VAL A 481 -22.89 8.84 -13.91
C VAL A 481 -23.51 7.59 -13.29
N VAL A 482 -22.81 6.46 -13.39
CA VAL A 482 -23.11 5.24 -12.62
C VAL A 482 -21.80 4.76 -12.00
N GLY A 483 -21.73 4.76 -10.67
CA GLY A 483 -20.62 4.20 -9.93
C GLY A 483 -20.68 2.67 -9.94
N VAL A 484 -19.78 2.03 -10.66
CA VAL A 484 -19.61 0.58 -10.69
C VAL A 484 -18.60 0.19 -9.62
N HIS A 485 -19.10 0.02 -8.39
CA HIS A 485 -18.26 -0.29 -7.25
C HIS A 485 -17.67 -1.69 -7.42
N SER A 486 -16.36 -1.74 -7.64
CA SER A 486 -15.57 -2.93 -7.95
C SER A 486 -14.57 -3.14 -6.80
N ALA A 487 -14.93 -3.97 -5.83
CA ALA A 487 -14.28 -4.12 -4.53
C ALA A 487 -12.84 -4.67 -4.55
N LYS A 488 -11.85 -3.93 -4.02
CA LYS A 488 -10.48 -4.45 -3.83
C LYS A 488 -10.37 -5.41 -2.65
N PHE A 489 -11.03 -5.12 -1.53
CA PHE A 489 -11.00 -5.90 -0.29
C PHE A 489 -12.31 -6.67 -0.07
N ASP A 490 -12.26 -7.72 0.76
CA ASP A 490 -13.46 -8.56 1.01
C ASP A 490 -14.57 -7.77 1.72
N ASN A 491 -14.24 -6.89 2.66
CA ASN A 491 -15.19 -5.99 3.32
C ASN A 491 -15.94 -5.10 2.32
N GLU A 492 -15.28 -4.64 1.26
CA GLU A 492 -15.90 -3.74 0.29
C GLU A 492 -16.93 -4.45 -0.62
N LYS A 493 -17.07 -5.78 -0.53
CA LYS A 493 -18.14 -6.52 -1.20
C LYS A 493 -19.48 -6.42 -0.46
N ASP A 494 -19.45 -6.07 0.83
CA ASP A 494 -20.63 -5.92 1.67
C ASP A 494 -21.38 -4.62 1.33
N LEU A 495 -22.69 -4.73 1.08
CA LEU A 495 -23.51 -3.60 0.67
C LEU A 495 -23.61 -2.50 1.75
N GLU A 496 -23.63 -2.86 3.04
CA GLU A 496 -23.65 -1.87 4.12
C GLU A 496 -22.33 -1.11 4.19
N ALA A 497 -21.20 -1.77 3.95
CA ALA A 497 -19.90 -1.12 3.89
C ALA A 497 -19.84 -0.09 2.75
N ILE A 498 -20.34 -0.46 1.55
CA ILE A 498 -20.46 0.46 0.41
C ILE A 498 -21.45 1.59 0.72
N ARG A 499 -22.59 1.31 1.36
CA ARG A 499 -23.56 2.33 1.78
C ARG A 499 -22.91 3.35 2.71
N ASN A 500 -22.17 2.90 3.72
CA ASN A 500 -21.42 3.80 4.60
C ASN A 500 -20.39 4.63 3.83
N ALA A 501 -19.70 4.06 2.83
CA ALA A 501 -18.82 4.82 1.95
C ALA A 501 -19.56 5.86 1.09
N VAL A 502 -20.72 5.52 0.52
CA VAL A 502 -21.58 6.46 -0.24
C VAL A 502 -22.00 7.64 0.65
N LEU A 503 -22.41 7.37 1.89
CA LEU A 503 -22.79 8.40 2.87
C LEU A 503 -21.58 9.25 3.30
N ARG A 504 -20.44 8.61 3.55
CA ARG A 504 -19.18 9.25 3.97
C ARG A 504 -18.58 10.13 2.88
N TYR A 505 -18.66 9.70 1.62
CA TYR A 505 -18.10 10.48 0.52
C TYR A 505 -19.12 11.40 -0.17
N GLY A 506 -20.40 11.33 0.20
CA GLY A 506 -21.43 12.21 -0.31
C GLY A 506 -21.86 11.88 -1.75
N ILE A 507 -21.74 10.62 -2.15
CA ILE A 507 -22.03 10.16 -3.52
C ILE A 507 -23.54 10.21 -3.77
N THR A 508 -23.97 10.86 -4.86
CA THR A 508 -25.39 11.06 -5.19
C THR A 508 -25.86 10.43 -6.50
N HIS A 509 -24.94 9.96 -7.35
CA HIS A 509 -25.31 9.12 -8.50
C HIS A 509 -25.72 7.70 -8.07
N PRO A 510 -26.43 6.96 -8.96
CA PRO A 510 -26.55 5.52 -8.88
C PRO A 510 -25.22 4.81 -8.61
N VAL A 511 -25.20 3.88 -7.66
CA VAL A 511 -24.07 3.00 -7.41
C VAL A 511 -24.55 1.55 -7.47
N VAL A 512 -23.84 0.72 -8.22
CA VAL A 512 -24.06 -0.73 -8.28
C VAL A 512 -22.92 -1.44 -7.56
N ASN A 513 -23.27 -2.42 -6.72
CA ASN A 513 -22.30 -3.31 -6.11
C ASN A 513 -21.89 -4.40 -7.11
N ASP A 514 -20.83 -4.15 -7.88
CA ASP A 514 -20.14 -5.15 -8.70
C ASP A 514 -18.95 -5.75 -7.93
N GLY A 515 -19.18 -6.17 -6.68
CA GLY A 515 -18.15 -6.70 -5.78
C GLY A 515 -17.43 -7.95 -6.29
N ASP A 516 -18.05 -8.66 -7.23
CA ASP A 516 -17.43 -9.78 -7.95
C ASP A 516 -16.79 -9.37 -9.28
N MET A 517 -16.81 -8.09 -9.64
CA MET A 517 -16.11 -7.50 -10.79
C MET A 517 -16.48 -8.08 -12.15
N TYR A 518 -17.77 -8.38 -12.32
CA TYR A 518 -18.27 -8.87 -13.59
C TYR A 518 -18.07 -7.84 -14.69
N LEU A 519 -18.54 -6.61 -14.50
CA LEU A 519 -18.50 -5.57 -15.53
C LEU A 519 -17.07 -5.06 -15.72
N TRP A 520 -16.28 -5.01 -14.65
CA TRP A 520 -14.84 -4.72 -14.70
C TRP A 520 -14.12 -5.66 -15.66
N ARG A 521 -14.32 -6.98 -15.51
CA ARG A 521 -13.69 -7.98 -16.39
C ARG A 521 -14.22 -7.89 -17.81
N GLU A 522 -15.53 -7.75 -17.95
CA GLU A 522 -16.19 -7.65 -19.25
C GLU A 522 -15.82 -6.40 -20.04
N LEU A 523 -15.46 -5.30 -19.40
CA LEU A 523 -14.97 -4.12 -20.12
C LEU A 523 -13.45 -4.07 -20.21
N GLY A 524 -12.74 -5.05 -19.66
CA GLY A 524 -11.28 -5.07 -19.69
C GLY A 524 -10.69 -3.91 -18.89
N VAL A 525 -11.27 -3.59 -17.73
CA VAL A 525 -10.72 -2.63 -16.78
C VAL A 525 -9.53 -3.26 -16.05
N ASN A 526 -8.54 -2.45 -15.70
CA ASN A 526 -7.29 -2.91 -15.05
C ASN A 526 -6.68 -1.89 -14.06
N SER A 527 -7.40 -0.83 -13.73
CA SER A 527 -6.90 0.23 -12.85
C SER A 527 -8.04 0.90 -12.13
N TRP A 528 -7.80 1.31 -10.88
CA TRP A 528 -8.70 2.17 -10.14
C TRP A 528 -8.19 3.61 -10.14
N PRO A 529 -9.03 4.62 -10.42
CA PRO A 529 -10.32 4.51 -11.10
C PRO A 529 -10.16 4.28 -12.63
N THR A 530 -11.21 3.78 -13.27
CA THR A 530 -11.35 3.80 -14.73
C THR A 530 -12.75 4.26 -15.12
N PHE A 531 -12.81 5.11 -16.13
CA PHE A 531 -14.05 5.64 -16.68
C PHE A 531 -14.38 4.99 -18.01
N ALA A 532 -15.63 4.58 -18.23
CA ALA A 532 -16.12 4.14 -19.53
C ALA A 532 -17.28 5.03 -20.00
N ILE A 533 -17.13 5.66 -21.17
CA ILE A 533 -18.14 6.51 -21.77
C ILE A 533 -18.98 5.67 -22.72
N VAL A 534 -20.29 5.59 -22.47
CA VAL A 534 -21.25 4.77 -23.23
C VAL A 534 -22.24 5.68 -23.95
N GLY A 535 -22.48 5.41 -25.23
CA GLY A 535 -23.46 6.13 -26.04
C GLY A 535 -24.91 5.72 -25.74
N PRO A 536 -25.90 6.48 -26.25
CA PRO A 536 -27.33 6.23 -26.04
C PRO A 536 -27.85 4.91 -26.64
N ASN A 537 -27.04 4.28 -27.48
CA ASN A 537 -27.27 2.97 -28.10
C ASN A 537 -26.61 1.81 -27.32
N GLY A 538 -26.01 2.08 -26.15
CA GLY A 538 -25.31 1.09 -25.33
C GLY A 538 -23.90 0.74 -25.82
N ARG A 539 -23.35 1.46 -26.80
CA ARG A 539 -22.00 1.21 -27.32
C ARG A 539 -20.94 1.93 -26.51
N LEU A 540 -19.82 1.26 -26.27
CA LEU A 540 -18.64 1.84 -25.63
C LEU A 540 -17.95 2.81 -26.59
N LEU A 541 -17.85 4.08 -26.20
CA LEU A 541 -17.22 5.13 -26.99
C LEU A 541 -15.74 5.31 -26.65
N ALA A 542 -15.41 5.29 -25.35
CA ALA A 542 -14.04 5.48 -24.88
C ALA A 542 -13.86 4.92 -23.46
N GLN A 543 -12.62 4.58 -23.11
CA GLN A 543 -12.19 4.27 -21.75
C GLN A 543 -11.03 5.19 -21.37
N VAL A 544 -11.06 5.70 -20.14
CA VAL A 544 -10.05 6.62 -19.61
C VAL A 544 -9.67 6.15 -18.21
N SER A 545 -8.41 5.79 -18.01
CA SER A 545 -7.89 5.31 -16.72
C SER A 545 -7.17 6.39 -15.92
N GLY A 546 -7.24 6.24 -14.60
CA GLY A 546 -6.51 7.04 -13.62
C GLY A 546 -7.19 8.36 -13.25
N GLU A 547 -6.63 9.00 -12.24
CA GLU A 547 -7.08 10.30 -11.75
C GLU A 547 -6.59 11.49 -12.61
N GLY A 548 -7.12 12.70 -12.34
CA GLY A 548 -6.69 13.93 -13.02
C GLY A 548 -7.23 14.07 -14.45
N ARG A 549 -8.35 13.40 -14.74
CA ARG A 549 -8.92 13.26 -16.09
C ARG A 549 -10.16 14.13 -16.34
N ARG A 550 -10.54 15.00 -15.40
CA ARG A 550 -11.74 15.87 -15.49
C ARG A 550 -11.99 16.46 -16.88
N LYS A 551 -10.96 17.11 -17.46
CA LYS A 551 -11.09 17.78 -18.77
C LYS A 551 -11.34 16.79 -19.91
N ASP A 552 -10.66 15.64 -19.89
CA ASP A 552 -10.83 14.60 -20.91
C ASP A 552 -12.25 14.04 -20.87
N LEU A 553 -12.76 13.77 -19.66
CA LEU A 553 -14.14 13.31 -19.45
C LEU A 553 -15.15 14.36 -19.89
N ASP A 554 -14.93 15.62 -19.51
CA ASP A 554 -15.82 16.73 -19.88
C ASP A 554 -15.93 16.89 -21.40
N ASP A 555 -14.78 16.97 -22.09
CA ASP A 555 -14.73 17.16 -23.55
C ASP A 555 -15.37 15.96 -24.30
N LEU A 556 -15.18 14.72 -23.80
CA LEU A 556 -15.76 13.50 -24.38
C LEU A 556 -17.28 13.42 -24.18
N VAL A 557 -17.77 13.75 -22.98
CA VAL A 557 -19.22 13.80 -22.70
C VAL A 557 -19.89 14.89 -23.54
N GLU A 558 -19.29 16.08 -23.62
CA GLU A 558 -19.80 17.18 -24.46
C GLU A 558 -19.89 16.75 -25.93
N ALA A 559 -18.83 16.14 -26.46
CA ALA A 559 -18.80 15.66 -27.84
C ALA A 559 -19.86 14.58 -28.10
N ALA A 560 -20.07 13.64 -27.18
CA ALA A 560 -21.10 12.61 -27.31
C ALA A 560 -22.51 13.23 -27.32
N LEU A 561 -22.81 14.12 -26.39
CA LEU A 561 -24.10 14.83 -26.33
C LEU A 561 -24.36 15.63 -27.62
N LEU A 562 -23.36 16.34 -28.14
CA LEU A 562 -23.47 17.08 -29.40
C LEU A 562 -23.73 16.16 -30.60
N PHE A 563 -22.98 15.06 -30.73
CA PHE A 563 -23.12 14.13 -31.85
C PHE A 563 -24.49 13.44 -31.85
N TYR A 564 -24.89 12.83 -30.73
CA TYR A 564 -26.14 12.09 -30.64
C TYR A 564 -27.38 12.99 -30.61
N GLY A 565 -27.24 14.23 -30.10
CA GLY A 565 -28.28 15.24 -30.17
C GLY A 565 -28.63 15.60 -31.62
N ARG A 566 -27.61 15.80 -32.48
CA ARG A 566 -27.82 16.01 -33.93
C ARG A 566 -28.49 14.82 -34.61
N LYS A 567 -28.26 13.60 -34.11
CA LYS A 567 -28.89 12.36 -34.60
C LYS A 567 -30.28 12.11 -33.99
N LYS A 568 -30.76 12.94 -33.06
CA LYS A 568 -32.04 12.79 -32.35
C LYS A 568 -32.17 11.44 -31.64
N MET A 569 -31.07 10.96 -31.06
CA MET A 569 -31.01 9.68 -30.34
C MET A 569 -31.10 9.83 -28.82
N LEU A 570 -31.22 11.05 -28.32
CA LEU A 570 -31.15 11.34 -26.89
C LEU A 570 -32.53 11.44 -26.24
N ASP A 571 -32.64 10.97 -25.00
CA ASP A 571 -33.84 10.98 -24.17
C ASP A 571 -33.56 11.62 -22.80
N ASN A 572 -34.28 12.70 -22.50
CA ASN A 572 -34.14 13.50 -21.28
C ASN A 572 -34.98 12.99 -20.10
N ALA A 573 -35.70 11.86 -20.22
CA ALA A 573 -36.45 11.30 -19.10
C ALA A 573 -35.55 11.05 -17.87
N PRO A 574 -35.84 11.59 -16.67
CA PRO A 574 -34.94 11.45 -15.53
C PRO A 574 -34.87 10.00 -15.02
N ILE A 575 -33.73 9.63 -14.44
CA ILE A 575 -33.58 8.35 -13.73
C ILE A 575 -34.19 8.51 -12.32
N PRO A 576 -35.08 7.62 -11.87
CA PRO A 576 -35.61 7.67 -10.52
C PRO A 576 -34.51 7.43 -9.47
N LEU A 577 -34.22 8.42 -8.63
CA LEU A 577 -33.24 8.31 -7.55
C LEU A 577 -33.92 8.14 -6.18
N SER A 578 -33.27 7.39 -5.30
CA SER A 578 -33.63 7.20 -3.89
C SER A 578 -32.35 7.24 -3.06
N LEU A 579 -31.90 8.44 -2.68
CA LEU A 579 -30.57 8.63 -2.11
C LEU A 579 -30.43 8.01 -0.72
N GLU A 580 -29.31 7.34 -0.46
CA GLU A 580 -29.06 6.71 0.85
C GLU A 580 -29.05 7.74 1.98
N LYS A 581 -28.53 8.95 1.72
CA LYS A 581 -28.41 10.03 2.71
C LYS A 581 -29.76 10.51 3.25
N ASP A 582 -30.84 10.30 2.50
CA ASP A 582 -32.18 10.73 2.89
C ASP A 582 -32.88 9.67 3.76
N ASN A 583 -32.29 8.47 3.89
CA ASN A 583 -32.88 7.29 4.53
C ASN A 583 -32.12 6.80 5.78
N ASP A 584 -30.96 7.37 6.10
CA ASP A 584 -30.18 6.98 7.28
C ASP A 584 -30.41 7.92 8.47
N PRO A 585 -31.13 7.50 9.52
CA PRO A 585 -31.43 8.35 10.67
C PRO A 585 -30.18 8.76 11.46
N ARG A 586 -29.08 7.99 11.39
CA ARG A 586 -27.84 8.28 12.12
C ARG A 586 -27.25 9.62 11.71
N LEU A 587 -27.45 10.02 10.46
CA LEU A 587 -26.97 11.30 9.93
C LEU A 587 -27.62 12.52 10.59
N VAL A 588 -28.77 12.35 11.23
CA VAL A 588 -29.50 13.43 11.90
C VAL A 588 -29.40 13.32 13.42
N THR A 589 -29.38 12.10 13.95
CA THR A 589 -29.48 11.86 15.40
C THR A 589 -28.13 11.75 16.10
N SER A 590 -27.07 11.36 15.40
CA SER A 590 -25.76 11.14 16.02
C SER A 590 -25.02 12.47 16.27
N PRO A 591 -24.40 12.66 17.45
CA PRO A 591 -23.61 13.87 17.73
C PRO A 591 -22.35 13.96 16.85
N LEU A 592 -21.82 12.81 16.41
CA LEU A 592 -20.70 12.69 15.49
C LEU A 592 -21.16 12.10 14.15
N LYS A 593 -20.40 12.34 13.09
CA LYS A 593 -20.62 11.79 11.76
C LYS A 593 -19.28 11.33 11.19
N PHE A 594 -19.11 10.01 11.08
CA PHE A 594 -17.88 9.36 10.62
C PHE A 594 -16.59 9.93 11.26
N PRO A 595 -16.46 9.86 12.61
CA PRO A 595 -15.27 10.37 13.29
C PRO A 595 -14.03 9.59 12.84
N GLY A 596 -12.98 10.28 12.43
CA GLY A 596 -11.84 9.68 11.72
C GLY A 596 -10.69 9.30 12.65
N LYS A 597 -10.18 10.27 13.41
CA LYS A 597 -8.97 10.14 14.23
C LYS A 597 -9.15 10.82 15.57
N LEU A 598 -8.27 10.43 16.49
CA LEU A 598 -8.26 10.90 17.86
C LEU A 598 -6.87 11.42 18.23
N ALA A 599 -6.82 12.42 19.09
CA ALA A 599 -5.63 12.78 19.86
C ALA A 599 -6.02 12.97 21.31
N ILE A 600 -5.05 12.95 22.22
CA ILE A 600 -5.34 13.01 23.65
C ILE A 600 -4.37 13.92 24.40
N ASP A 601 -4.91 14.65 25.38
CA ASP A 601 -4.18 15.36 26.41
C ASP A 601 -4.58 14.80 27.77
N VAL A 602 -3.83 13.79 28.19
CA VAL A 602 -4.08 13.03 29.42
C VAL A 602 -3.87 13.89 30.68
N LEU A 603 -3.01 14.91 30.62
CA LEU A 603 -2.69 15.74 31.79
C LEU A 603 -3.77 16.78 32.05
N ASN A 604 -4.40 17.29 30.99
CA ASN A 604 -5.50 18.23 31.12
C ASN A 604 -6.88 17.58 30.95
N ASN A 605 -6.96 16.24 30.90
CA ASN A 605 -8.20 15.49 30.78
C ASN A 605 -8.99 15.88 29.51
N ARG A 606 -8.34 15.88 28.34
CA ARG A 606 -9.01 16.19 27.06
C ARG A 606 -8.83 15.08 26.02
N LEU A 607 -9.90 14.79 25.30
CA LEU A 607 -9.93 13.98 24.09
C LEU A 607 -10.27 14.89 22.91
N PHE A 608 -9.43 14.86 21.87
CA PHE A 608 -9.67 15.56 20.62
C PHE A 608 -10.20 14.55 19.59
N ILE A 609 -11.31 14.87 18.94
CA ILE A 609 -12.01 14.01 17.99
C ILE A 609 -12.11 14.74 16.66
N SER A 610 -11.62 14.12 15.58
CA SER A 610 -11.90 14.60 14.23
C SER A 610 -13.29 14.11 13.82
N ASP A 611 -14.27 15.01 13.85
CA ASP A 611 -15.66 14.71 13.47
C ASP A 611 -15.79 14.93 11.96
N SER A 612 -15.17 14.02 11.20
CA SER A 612 -14.76 14.26 9.81
C SER A 612 -15.89 14.77 8.93
N ASN A 613 -17.05 14.12 8.95
CA ASN A 613 -18.16 14.47 8.06
C ASN A 613 -19.09 15.55 8.60
N HIS A 614 -18.81 16.06 9.79
CA HIS A 614 -19.30 17.36 10.26
C HIS A 614 -18.25 18.47 10.07
N ASN A 615 -17.11 18.19 9.42
CA ASN A 615 -16.08 19.16 9.07
C ASN A 615 -15.59 20.01 10.25
N ARG A 616 -15.42 19.37 11.42
CA ARG A 616 -15.03 20.04 12.66
C ARG A 616 -14.14 19.18 13.54
N ILE A 617 -13.51 19.81 14.52
CA ILE A 617 -12.84 19.14 15.64
C ILE A 617 -13.69 19.31 16.90
N VAL A 618 -13.99 18.21 17.58
CA VAL A 618 -14.71 18.20 18.87
C VAL A 618 -13.71 17.90 19.98
N VAL A 619 -13.80 18.64 21.08
CA VAL A 619 -13.00 18.42 22.28
C VAL A 619 -13.92 18.07 23.44
N THR A 620 -13.71 16.90 24.03
CA THR A 620 -14.37 16.47 25.26
C THR A 620 -13.35 16.25 26.36
N ASP A 621 -13.82 16.03 27.58
CA ASP A 621 -12.99 15.34 28.56
C ASP A 621 -12.90 13.83 28.30
N LEU A 622 -12.11 13.11 29.09
CA LEU A 622 -11.93 11.66 28.94
C LEU A 622 -13.16 10.84 29.37
N ASP A 623 -14.15 11.46 29.99
CA ASP A 623 -15.45 10.85 30.36
C ASP A 623 -16.56 11.21 29.37
N GLY A 624 -16.24 11.95 28.30
CA GLY A 624 -17.15 12.30 27.21
C GLY A 624 -17.92 13.61 27.39
N ASN A 625 -17.62 14.42 28.41
CA ASN A 625 -18.27 15.71 28.59
C ASN A 625 -17.70 16.75 27.61
N PHE A 626 -18.57 17.45 26.89
CA PHE A 626 -18.18 18.47 25.92
C PHE A 626 -17.41 19.64 26.57
N ILE A 627 -16.28 20.03 25.96
CA ILE A 627 -15.46 21.17 26.37
C ILE A 627 -15.58 22.31 25.35
N VAL A 628 -15.21 22.04 24.09
CA VAL A 628 -15.17 23.05 23.01
C VAL A 628 -15.23 22.36 21.64
N GLN A 629 -15.57 23.11 20.60
CA GLN A 629 -15.47 22.67 19.21
C GLN A 629 -14.76 23.73 18.37
N VAL A 630 -14.19 23.30 17.24
CA VAL A 630 -13.51 24.15 16.26
C VAL A 630 -14.07 23.81 14.88
N GLY A 631 -14.54 24.81 14.14
CA GLY A 631 -15.31 24.60 12.90
C GLY A 631 -16.81 24.61 13.13
N SER A 632 -17.33 25.58 13.90
CA SER A 632 -18.71 25.57 14.40
C SER A 632 -19.81 25.52 13.33
N THR A 633 -19.51 25.97 12.11
CA THR A 633 -20.48 25.96 11.00
C THR A 633 -20.70 24.57 10.40
N GLY A 634 -19.70 23.68 10.49
CA GLY A 634 -19.66 22.41 9.77
C GLY A 634 -19.61 22.52 8.24
N GLU A 635 -19.42 23.74 7.70
CA GLU A 635 -19.26 23.96 6.25
C GLU A 635 -17.89 23.46 5.79
N GLU A 636 -17.85 22.84 4.60
CA GLU A 636 -16.62 22.43 3.95
C GLU A 636 -15.80 23.66 3.49
N GLY A 637 -14.49 23.66 3.73
CA GLY A 637 -13.56 24.62 3.15
C GLY A 637 -12.27 24.82 3.96
N LEU A 638 -11.36 25.69 3.49
CA LEU A 638 -10.04 25.95 4.09
C LEU A 638 -9.95 27.35 4.76
N ARG A 639 -11.03 27.87 5.35
CA ARG A 639 -10.98 29.18 6.00
C ARG A 639 -10.21 29.08 7.32
N ASP A 640 -9.24 29.97 7.51
CA ASP A 640 -8.54 30.24 8.78
C ASP A 640 -9.32 31.28 9.61
N GLY A 641 -8.99 31.45 10.89
CA GLY A 641 -9.60 32.47 11.73
C GLY A 641 -9.93 31.98 13.14
N SER A 642 -11.00 32.50 13.74
CA SER A 642 -11.48 32.03 15.03
C SER A 642 -12.02 30.60 14.96
N PHE A 643 -12.23 29.95 16.11
CA PHE A 643 -12.88 28.62 16.16
C PHE A 643 -14.27 28.58 15.49
N ASP A 644 -14.99 29.70 15.45
CA ASP A 644 -16.31 29.77 14.83
C ASP A 644 -16.26 30.02 13.32
N ASP A 645 -15.25 30.77 12.85
CA ASP A 645 -15.10 31.15 11.45
C ASP A 645 -14.34 30.11 10.61
N ALA A 646 -13.42 29.39 11.26
CA ALA A 646 -12.61 28.40 10.60
C ALA A 646 -13.48 27.28 10.01
N THR A 647 -13.05 26.75 8.88
CA THR A 647 -13.69 25.60 8.23
C THR A 647 -12.66 24.53 7.96
N PHE A 648 -13.10 23.28 7.89
CA PHE A 648 -12.30 22.12 7.50
C PHE A 648 -12.98 21.39 6.35
N ASN A 649 -12.33 20.39 5.78
CA ASN A 649 -12.95 19.48 4.82
C ASN A 649 -12.47 18.06 5.12
N ARG A 650 -13.35 17.30 5.79
CA ARG A 650 -13.11 15.93 6.26
C ARG A 650 -11.76 15.73 6.97
N PRO A 651 -11.51 16.45 8.09
CA PRO A 651 -10.26 16.33 8.82
C PRO A 651 -10.08 14.91 9.40
N GLN A 652 -8.86 14.38 9.29
CA GLN A 652 -8.45 13.10 9.83
C GLN A 652 -7.43 13.32 10.96
N GLY A 653 -6.16 12.94 10.73
CA GLY A 653 -5.07 12.92 11.70
C GLY A 653 -4.96 14.10 12.64
N LEU A 654 -4.72 13.80 13.91
CA LEU A 654 -4.57 14.80 14.97
C LEU A 654 -3.27 14.55 15.73
N ALA A 655 -2.45 15.59 15.88
CA ALA A 655 -1.22 15.53 16.67
C ALA A 655 -1.15 16.68 17.67
N TYR A 656 -1.11 16.37 18.97
CA TYR A 656 -1.12 17.37 20.02
C TYR A 656 0.30 17.75 20.48
N ASN A 657 0.58 19.05 20.53
CA ASN A 657 1.77 19.62 21.16
C ASN A 657 1.41 20.14 22.57
N PRO A 658 1.75 19.39 23.63
CA PRO A 658 1.40 19.75 25.00
C PRO A 658 2.13 21.00 25.53
N LYS A 659 3.32 21.34 25.00
CA LYS A 659 4.12 22.49 25.48
C LYS A 659 3.49 23.82 25.07
N LYS A 660 2.99 23.89 23.83
CA LYS A 660 2.42 25.10 23.23
C LYS A 660 0.90 25.12 23.26
N ASN A 661 0.26 24.02 23.70
CA ASN A 661 -1.19 23.81 23.62
C ASN A 661 -1.74 23.99 22.19
N LEU A 662 -1.03 23.39 21.23
CA LEU A 662 -1.38 23.40 19.80
C LEU A 662 -1.83 22.01 19.36
N LEU A 663 -2.80 21.94 18.46
CA LEU A 663 -3.20 20.71 17.81
C LEU A 663 -3.00 20.84 16.30
N TYR A 664 -2.19 19.96 15.73
CA TYR A 664 -2.01 19.87 14.28
C TYR A 664 -3.06 18.93 13.69
N VAL A 665 -3.63 19.32 12.57
CA VAL A 665 -4.74 18.61 11.91
C VAL A 665 -4.36 18.32 10.46
N ALA A 666 -4.41 17.05 10.09
CA ALA A 666 -4.40 16.61 8.70
C ALA A 666 -5.80 16.84 8.12
N ASP A 667 -5.97 17.94 7.39
CA ASP A 667 -7.23 18.37 6.79
C ASP A 667 -7.32 17.82 5.36
N THR A 668 -7.75 16.55 5.28
CA THR A 668 -7.42 15.63 4.19
C THR A 668 -7.94 16.10 2.82
N GLU A 669 -9.23 16.46 2.73
CA GLU A 669 -9.85 16.87 1.44
C GLU A 669 -9.54 18.33 1.08
N ASN A 670 -9.03 19.11 2.03
CA ASN A 670 -8.40 20.40 1.72
C ASN A 670 -6.93 20.23 1.30
N HIS A 671 -6.39 19.02 1.36
CA HIS A 671 -4.99 18.72 1.13
C HIS A 671 -4.06 19.66 1.90
N ALA A 672 -4.34 19.82 3.20
CA ALA A 672 -3.69 20.82 4.04
C ALA A 672 -3.28 20.27 5.41
N LEU A 673 -2.24 20.87 5.98
CA LEU A 673 -1.88 20.75 7.39
C LEU A 673 -2.34 22.02 8.10
N ARG A 674 -3.19 21.88 9.12
CA ARG A 674 -3.72 23.00 9.91
C ARG A 674 -3.14 22.98 11.31
N GLU A 675 -3.14 24.14 11.96
CA GLU A 675 -2.81 24.30 13.38
C GLU A 675 -3.99 24.96 14.09
N ILE A 676 -4.44 24.34 15.16
CA ILE A 676 -5.42 24.87 16.10
C ILE A 676 -4.65 25.33 17.34
N ASP A 677 -4.74 26.62 17.62
CA ASP A 677 -4.15 27.26 18.78
C ASP A 677 -5.21 27.51 19.85
N PHE A 678 -5.17 26.71 20.92
CA PHE A 678 -6.10 26.85 22.06
C PHE A 678 -5.72 28.00 23.01
N VAL A 679 -4.50 28.52 22.91
CA VAL A 679 -4.08 29.75 23.62
C VAL A 679 -4.78 30.93 22.98
N ASN A 680 -4.75 31.07 21.66
CA ASN A 680 -5.30 32.22 20.94
C ASN A 680 -6.74 32.03 20.44
N ASP A 681 -7.28 30.80 20.48
CA ASP A 681 -8.60 30.42 19.94
C ASP A 681 -8.69 30.61 18.41
N THR A 682 -7.61 30.27 17.72
CA THR A 682 -7.48 30.47 16.28
C THR A 682 -7.04 29.23 15.53
N VAL A 683 -7.39 29.15 14.26
CA VAL A 683 -6.93 28.15 13.31
C VAL A 683 -6.14 28.83 12.20
N ARG A 684 -5.01 28.24 11.81
CA ARG A 684 -4.22 28.68 10.65
C ARG A 684 -3.75 27.51 9.80
N THR A 685 -3.47 27.78 8.53
CA THR A 685 -2.90 26.81 7.59
C THR A 685 -1.37 26.83 7.63
N LEU A 686 -0.75 25.67 7.88
CA LEU A 686 0.72 25.48 7.92
C LEU A 686 1.30 25.09 6.56
N ALA A 687 0.57 24.27 5.81
CA ALA A 687 0.93 23.83 4.46
C ALA A 687 -0.34 23.44 3.70
N GLY A 688 -0.31 23.54 2.37
CA GLY A 688 -1.48 23.32 1.50
C GLY A 688 -2.29 24.58 1.26
N ASN A 689 -3.11 24.56 0.19
CA ASN A 689 -3.93 25.69 -0.23
C ASN A 689 -5.33 25.29 -0.73
N GLY A 690 -5.76 24.04 -0.49
CA GLY A 690 -7.03 23.52 -0.98
C GLY A 690 -6.93 22.78 -2.32
N THR A 691 -5.76 22.82 -2.98
CA THR A 691 -5.54 22.11 -4.24
C THR A 691 -4.69 20.86 -4.04
N LYS A 692 -5.06 19.78 -4.73
CA LYS A 692 -4.32 18.53 -4.73
C LYS A 692 -2.92 18.72 -5.31
N GLY A 693 -1.90 18.39 -4.53
CA GLY A 693 -0.50 18.48 -4.91
C GLY A 693 -0.02 17.30 -5.77
N SER A 694 0.94 17.57 -6.65
CA SER A 694 1.66 16.57 -7.45
C SER A 694 3.19 16.64 -7.23
N ASP A 695 3.62 17.27 -6.14
CA ASP A 695 5.03 17.46 -5.78
C ASP A 695 5.48 16.35 -4.82
N TYR A 696 6.40 15.49 -5.28
CA TYR A 696 6.89 14.33 -4.52
C TYR A 696 8.14 14.64 -3.68
N ARG A 697 8.62 15.89 -3.65
CA ARG A 697 9.83 16.29 -2.91
C ARG A 697 9.52 17.29 -1.81
N GLY A 698 8.76 18.33 -2.13
CA GLY A 698 8.51 19.45 -1.22
C GLY A 698 9.72 20.35 -0.97
N GLY A 699 9.67 21.06 0.16
CA GLY A 699 10.65 22.07 0.56
C GLY A 699 10.10 23.50 0.59
N GLY A 700 8.85 23.69 0.19
CA GLY A 700 8.11 24.94 0.31
C GLY A 700 7.60 25.22 1.72
N LYS A 701 6.87 26.34 1.87
CA LYS A 701 6.28 26.80 3.13
C LYS A 701 4.86 27.31 2.93
N GLY A 702 4.00 27.13 3.93
CA GLY A 702 2.64 27.66 3.89
C GLY A 702 1.87 27.19 2.66
N SER A 703 1.08 28.08 2.08
CA SER A 703 0.25 27.81 0.90
C SER A 703 1.01 27.53 -0.40
N THR A 704 2.34 27.68 -0.41
CA THR A 704 3.17 27.35 -1.58
C THR A 704 3.59 25.89 -1.62
N GLN A 705 3.62 25.21 -0.47
CA GLN A 705 3.78 23.76 -0.45
C GLN A 705 2.42 23.10 -0.61
N LEU A 706 2.20 22.44 -1.74
CA LEU A 706 1.01 21.62 -1.95
C LEU A 706 1.20 20.26 -1.30
N LEU A 707 0.15 19.73 -0.69
CA LEU A 707 0.09 18.39 -0.14
C LEU A 707 -0.91 17.56 -0.93
N ASN A 708 -0.97 16.26 -0.67
CA ASN A 708 -1.89 15.37 -1.35
C ASN A 708 -2.46 14.37 -0.35
N SER A 709 -3.62 14.72 0.18
CA SER A 709 -4.41 13.92 1.12
C SER A 709 -3.60 13.45 2.34
N PRO A 710 -3.16 14.40 3.20
CA PRO A 710 -2.57 14.04 4.48
C PRO A 710 -3.63 13.33 5.33
N TRP A 711 -3.31 12.15 5.85
CA TRP A 711 -4.29 11.27 6.50
C TRP A 711 -4.08 11.12 8.00
N ASP A 712 -2.82 11.04 8.44
CA ASP A 712 -2.48 11.03 9.85
C ASP A 712 -1.29 11.92 10.16
N ALA A 713 -1.16 12.35 11.42
CA ALA A 713 -0.07 13.21 11.87
C ALA A 713 0.45 12.77 13.23
N CYS A 714 1.76 12.92 13.46
CA CYS A 714 2.38 12.69 14.76
C CYS A 714 3.41 13.79 15.07
N PHE A 715 3.39 14.33 16.29
CA PHE A 715 4.30 15.40 16.72
C PHE A 715 5.50 14.83 17.47
N HIS A 716 6.70 15.20 17.03
CA HIS A 716 7.96 14.83 17.65
C HIS A 716 8.45 15.95 18.60
N PRO A 717 8.40 15.76 19.93
CA PRO A 717 8.53 16.86 20.90
C PRO A 717 9.95 17.39 21.12
N VAL A 718 10.98 16.65 20.68
CA VAL A 718 12.40 17.08 20.80
C VAL A 718 12.85 17.86 19.57
N ASN A 719 12.53 17.37 18.38
CA ASN A 719 12.91 18.00 17.11
C ASN A 719 11.91 19.06 16.62
N GLU A 720 10.81 19.28 17.35
CA GLU A 720 9.72 20.22 17.00
C GLU A 720 9.21 20.02 15.56
N LYS A 721 9.07 18.74 15.16
CA LYS A 721 8.59 18.33 13.84
C LYS A 721 7.22 17.66 13.92
N VAL A 722 6.41 17.83 12.88
CA VAL A 722 5.20 17.05 12.65
C VAL A 722 5.49 16.09 11.49
N TYR A 723 5.41 14.79 11.74
CA TYR A 723 5.42 13.78 10.69
C TYR A 723 4.00 13.56 10.19
N ILE A 724 3.85 13.36 8.88
CA ILE A 724 2.56 13.32 8.19
C ILE A 724 2.53 12.05 7.33
N ALA A 725 1.52 11.21 7.54
CA ALA A 725 1.22 10.11 6.64
C ALA A 725 0.49 10.66 5.40
N MET A 726 1.22 10.78 4.29
CA MET A 726 0.73 11.40 3.05
C MET A 726 0.14 10.32 2.13
N ALA A 727 -1.12 9.98 2.38
CA ALA A 727 -1.81 8.87 1.71
C ALA A 727 -1.82 9.02 0.19
N GLY A 728 -2.11 10.23 -0.32
CA GLY A 728 -2.26 10.48 -1.76
C GLY A 728 -0.96 10.47 -2.57
N GLN A 729 0.20 10.49 -1.90
CA GLN A 729 1.52 10.37 -2.53
C GLN A 729 2.27 9.13 -2.11
N HIS A 730 1.68 8.30 -1.25
CA HIS A 730 2.30 7.08 -0.73
C HIS A 730 3.67 7.36 -0.07
N GLN A 731 3.72 8.39 0.77
CA GLN A 731 4.95 8.89 1.39
C GLN A 731 4.72 9.26 2.87
N ILE A 732 5.81 9.32 3.63
CA ILE A 732 5.86 10.00 4.92
C ILE A 732 6.54 11.35 4.72
N TRP A 733 5.88 12.41 5.16
CA TRP A 733 6.35 13.79 5.07
C TRP A 733 6.70 14.34 6.45
N GLU A 734 7.51 15.40 6.49
CA GLU A 734 7.79 16.17 7.70
C GLU A 734 7.45 17.65 7.49
N HIS A 735 6.93 18.28 8.54
CA HIS A 735 6.84 19.73 8.69
C HIS A 735 7.69 20.16 9.88
N ASN A 736 8.64 21.06 9.66
CA ASN A 736 9.41 21.67 10.73
C ASN A 736 8.67 22.91 11.25
N THR A 737 8.31 22.90 12.54
CA THR A 737 7.49 23.97 13.12
C THR A 737 8.27 25.26 13.39
N ASP A 738 9.61 25.20 13.42
CA ASP A 738 10.47 26.37 13.65
C ASP A 738 10.67 27.20 12.38
N ASP A 739 10.95 26.54 11.25
CA ASP A 739 11.20 27.23 9.97
C ASP A 739 10.01 27.21 9.00
N GLY A 740 8.98 26.39 9.28
CA GLY A 740 7.78 26.24 8.47
C GLY A 740 7.96 25.46 7.17
N VAL A 741 9.08 24.77 6.96
CA VAL A 741 9.34 23.95 5.76
C VAL A 741 8.60 22.62 5.85
N THR A 742 7.91 22.25 4.77
CA THR A 742 7.26 20.94 4.63
C THR A 742 7.84 20.20 3.43
N ARG A 743 8.25 18.93 3.62
CA ARG A 743 8.90 18.11 2.58
C ARG A 743 8.70 16.62 2.79
N ALA A 744 8.94 15.84 1.73
CA ALA A 744 9.00 14.39 1.81
C ALA A 744 10.18 13.96 2.71
N PHE A 745 9.92 13.00 3.60
CA PHE A 745 10.91 12.42 4.52
C PHE A 745 11.29 11.00 4.10
N SER A 746 10.32 10.15 3.78
CA SER A 746 10.52 8.77 3.33
C SER A 746 9.46 8.33 2.32
N GLY A 747 9.84 7.44 1.39
CA GLY A 747 8.99 6.97 0.30
C GLY A 747 9.39 7.59 -1.04
N ASP A 748 9.56 6.76 -2.06
CA ASP A 748 9.88 7.19 -3.43
C ASP A 748 8.66 7.67 -4.23
N GLY A 749 7.46 7.52 -3.68
CA GLY A 749 6.19 7.93 -4.28
C GLY A 749 5.50 6.85 -5.11
N TYR A 750 6.12 5.68 -5.30
CA TYR A 750 5.43 4.53 -5.87
C TYR A 750 4.51 3.87 -4.84
N GLU A 751 3.37 3.37 -5.28
CA GLU A 751 2.44 2.60 -4.46
C GLU A 751 2.89 1.13 -4.39
N ARG A 752 3.66 0.77 -3.35
CA ARG A 752 4.24 -0.59 -3.19
C ARG A 752 4.45 -0.95 -1.72
N ASN A 753 4.49 -2.24 -1.42
CA ASN A 753 4.96 -2.79 -0.14
C ASN A 753 6.49 -2.99 -0.13
N LEU A 754 7.28 -1.97 -0.49
CA LEU A 754 8.73 -2.08 -0.62
C LEU A 754 9.46 -1.54 0.61
N ASN A 755 10.14 -2.43 1.34
CA ASN A 755 11.00 -2.09 2.48
C ASN A 755 12.44 -1.86 2.03
N GLY A 756 13.14 -0.92 2.66
CA GLY A 756 14.51 -0.57 2.28
C GLY A 756 15.26 0.20 3.36
N SER A 757 16.58 0.23 3.26
CA SER A 757 17.47 0.83 4.26
C SER A 757 17.54 2.36 4.24
N SER A 758 16.83 3.03 3.33
CA SER A 758 16.84 4.49 3.18
C SER A 758 15.48 5.01 2.71
N SER A 759 15.30 6.34 2.77
CA SER A 759 14.10 7.02 2.27
C SER A 759 13.81 6.77 0.80
N SER A 760 14.83 6.67 -0.05
CA SER A 760 14.70 6.47 -1.50
C SER A 760 14.60 5.00 -1.94
N SER A 761 14.85 4.06 -1.04
CA SER A 761 14.69 2.61 -1.29
C SER A 761 13.46 2.02 -0.60
N THR A 762 12.63 2.89 -0.03
CA THR A 762 11.34 2.55 0.57
C THR A 762 10.22 3.09 -0.32
N SER A 763 9.15 2.30 -0.46
CA SER A 763 7.87 2.74 -1.03
C SER A 763 6.77 2.36 -0.06
N PHE A 764 5.71 3.16 0.04
CA PHE A 764 4.53 2.87 0.85
C PHE A 764 3.32 2.63 -0.05
N ALA A 765 2.19 2.24 0.53
CA ALA A 765 0.92 2.09 -0.15
C ALA A 765 -0.19 2.67 0.72
N GLN A 766 -0.45 3.96 0.50
CA GLN A 766 -1.48 4.74 1.21
C GLN A 766 -1.31 4.68 2.74
N PRO A 767 -0.20 5.20 3.29
CA PRO A 767 0.02 5.24 4.72
C PRO A 767 -1.05 6.12 5.38
N SER A 768 -1.79 5.56 6.34
CA SER A 768 -2.98 6.20 6.92
C SER A 768 -2.99 6.25 8.45
N GLY A 769 -2.01 5.62 9.10
CA GLY A 769 -1.82 5.69 10.55
C GLY A 769 -0.35 5.86 10.89
N ILE A 770 -0.03 6.70 11.88
CA ILE A 770 1.35 6.93 12.29
C ILE A 770 1.48 7.16 13.80
N SER A 771 2.48 6.53 14.43
CA SER A 771 2.80 6.70 15.86
C SER A 771 4.31 6.66 16.10
N LEU A 772 4.82 7.51 16.99
CA LEU A 772 6.23 7.46 17.42
C LEU A 772 6.50 6.27 18.34
N SER A 773 7.73 5.74 18.28
CA SER A 773 8.26 4.85 19.30
C SER A 773 8.53 5.61 20.61
N LEU A 774 8.56 4.90 21.74
CA LEU A 774 8.81 5.49 23.06
C LEU A 774 10.18 6.19 23.17
N ASP A 775 11.17 5.69 22.44
CA ASP A 775 12.52 6.26 22.40
C ASP A 775 12.71 7.34 21.32
N LEU A 776 11.64 7.67 20.60
CA LEU A 776 11.59 8.70 19.56
C LEU A 776 12.56 8.47 18.39
N LYS A 777 12.94 7.21 18.12
CA LYS A 777 13.84 6.85 17.01
C LYS A 777 13.13 6.27 15.81
N GLU A 778 11.91 5.77 15.98
CA GLU A 778 11.15 5.12 14.92
C GLU A 778 9.72 5.68 14.83
N LEU A 779 9.14 5.57 13.65
CA LEU A 779 7.71 5.73 13.41
C LEU A 779 7.11 4.37 13.05
N TYR A 780 6.03 3.99 13.72
CA TYR A 780 5.19 2.89 13.30
C TYR A 780 4.12 3.40 12.34
N ILE A 781 3.94 2.68 11.24
CA ILE A 781 3.08 3.09 10.12
C ILE A 781 2.07 1.99 9.87
N ALA A 782 0.79 2.36 9.83
CA ALA A 782 -0.26 1.55 9.22
C ALA A 782 -0.30 1.88 7.72
N ASP A 783 0.20 0.94 6.91
CA ASP A 783 0.31 1.06 5.47
C ASP A 783 -0.89 0.33 4.83
N SER A 784 -1.94 1.08 4.53
CA SER A 784 -3.29 0.55 4.43
C SER A 784 -3.52 -0.29 3.17
N GLU A 785 -3.08 0.20 2.01
CA GLU A 785 -3.29 -0.50 0.73
C GLU A 785 -2.39 -1.73 0.58
N SER A 786 -1.27 -1.80 1.32
CA SER A 786 -0.44 -3.01 1.44
C SER A 786 -0.90 -3.95 2.56
N SER A 787 -1.84 -3.51 3.41
CA SER A 787 -2.30 -4.24 4.58
C SER A 787 -1.15 -4.69 5.50
N SER A 788 -0.25 -3.76 5.81
CA SER A 788 0.94 -4.03 6.62
C SER A 788 1.19 -2.98 7.70
N ILE A 789 1.94 -3.37 8.74
CA ILE A 789 2.48 -2.48 9.76
C ILE A 789 4.00 -2.45 9.61
N ARG A 790 4.57 -1.24 9.61
CA ARG A 790 5.99 -1.01 9.31
C ARG A 790 6.64 -0.13 10.36
N ALA A 791 7.93 -0.36 10.61
CA ALA A 791 8.78 0.52 11.40
C ALA A 791 9.65 1.34 10.45
N LEU A 792 9.65 2.65 10.59
CA LEU A 792 10.45 3.61 9.85
C LEU A 792 11.49 4.24 10.78
N ASP A 793 12.77 4.04 10.47
CA ASP A 793 13.88 4.62 11.24
C ASP A 793 14.02 6.12 10.91
N LEU A 794 13.97 6.97 11.94
CA LEU A 794 13.98 8.43 11.79
C LEU A 794 15.35 9.00 11.44
N LYS A 795 16.42 8.21 11.50
CA LYS A 795 17.78 8.66 11.15
C LYS A 795 18.09 8.43 9.68
N THR A 796 17.67 7.29 9.14
CA THR A 796 17.97 6.83 7.79
C THR A 796 16.81 7.09 6.82
N GLY A 797 15.59 7.22 7.34
CA GLY A 797 14.36 7.23 6.55
C GLY A 797 14.04 5.86 5.94
N GLY A 798 14.76 4.79 6.30
CA GLY A 798 14.50 3.43 5.85
C GLY A 798 13.39 2.74 6.65
N SER A 799 12.71 1.79 6.03
CA SER A 799 11.59 1.08 6.65
C SER A 799 11.80 -0.44 6.65
N ASN A 800 11.19 -1.09 7.64
CA ASN A 800 11.17 -2.54 7.80
C ASN A 800 9.76 -3.05 8.11
N LEU A 801 9.46 -4.26 7.65
CA LEU A 801 8.18 -4.92 7.91
C LEU A 801 8.10 -5.44 9.34
N LEU A 802 7.03 -5.09 10.05
CA LEU A 802 6.67 -5.66 11.35
C LEU A 802 5.63 -6.76 11.21
N ALA A 803 4.54 -6.53 10.48
CA ALA A 803 3.47 -7.49 10.30
C ALA A 803 2.67 -7.24 9.01
N GLY A 804 2.04 -8.29 8.46
CA GLY A 804 1.16 -8.16 7.30
C GLY A 804 1.88 -8.01 5.96
N GLY A 805 1.11 -7.82 4.89
CA GLY A 805 1.60 -7.61 3.52
C GLY A 805 2.36 -8.80 2.90
N ASP A 806 2.69 -8.64 1.62
CA ASP A 806 3.54 -9.58 0.87
C ASP A 806 5.03 -9.23 1.08
N PRO A 807 5.80 -10.11 1.76
CA PRO A 807 7.22 -9.84 2.00
C PRO A 807 8.11 -10.16 0.79
N VAL A 808 7.58 -10.81 -0.25
CA VAL A 808 8.32 -11.30 -1.41
C VAL A 808 8.11 -10.40 -2.62
N PHE A 809 6.85 -10.07 -2.92
CA PHE A 809 6.49 -9.29 -4.10
C PHE A 809 6.00 -7.91 -3.67
N SER A 810 6.87 -6.90 -3.72
CA SER A 810 6.52 -5.54 -3.30
C SER A 810 5.36 -4.92 -4.08
N ASP A 811 5.12 -5.36 -5.32
CA ASP A 811 3.98 -4.90 -6.14
C ASP A 811 2.66 -5.63 -5.78
N ASN A 812 2.70 -6.68 -4.96
CA ASN A 812 1.49 -7.39 -4.53
C ASN A 812 0.82 -6.65 -3.36
N LEU A 813 -0.17 -5.82 -3.69
CA LEU A 813 -1.01 -5.09 -2.74
C LEU A 813 -2.30 -5.84 -2.38
N PHE A 814 -2.37 -7.15 -2.66
CA PHE A 814 -3.59 -7.96 -2.49
C PHE A 814 -3.43 -9.11 -1.49
N LYS A 815 -2.33 -9.13 -0.73
CA LYS A 815 -2.14 -10.07 0.38
C LYS A 815 -2.73 -9.51 1.68
N PHE A 816 -4.04 -9.70 1.81
CA PHE A 816 -4.85 -9.25 2.96
C PHE A 816 -5.81 -10.35 3.44
N GLY A 817 -6.32 -10.18 4.66
CA GLY A 817 -7.23 -11.12 5.31
C GLY A 817 -7.26 -10.88 6.81
N ASP A 818 -7.74 -11.85 7.58
CA ASP A 818 -7.79 -11.78 9.04
C ASP A 818 -7.11 -13.01 9.65
N HIS A 819 -5.83 -12.87 9.98
CA HIS A 819 -5.06 -13.97 10.58
C HIS A 819 -4.07 -13.42 11.60
N ASP A 820 -4.17 -13.89 12.84
CA ASP A 820 -3.20 -13.62 13.89
C ASP A 820 -1.98 -14.53 13.71
N GLY A 821 -0.79 -14.09 14.12
CA GLY A 821 0.44 -14.83 13.81
C GLY A 821 1.68 -14.03 14.10
N ILE A 822 2.78 -14.35 13.40
CA ILE A 822 4.06 -13.66 13.56
C ILE A 822 4.52 -13.08 12.23
N GLY A 823 4.89 -11.80 12.21
CA GLY A 823 5.49 -11.17 11.04
C GLY A 823 4.61 -11.27 9.79
N SER A 824 5.13 -11.90 8.73
CA SER A 824 4.46 -12.01 7.43
C SER A 824 3.38 -13.09 7.33
N GLU A 825 3.19 -13.90 8.39
CA GLU A 825 2.06 -14.83 8.54
C GLU A 825 0.76 -14.12 8.93
N VAL A 826 0.91 -12.92 9.53
CA VAL A 826 -0.22 -12.08 9.91
C VAL A 826 -0.93 -11.62 8.63
N LEU A 827 -2.26 -11.66 8.65
CA LEU A 827 -3.08 -11.00 7.64
C LEU A 827 -3.91 -9.90 8.34
N LEU A 828 -3.82 -8.71 7.75
CA LEU A 828 -4.60 -7.52 8.09
C LEU A 828 -5.45 -7.15 6.88
N GLN A 829 -6.42 -6.26 7.06
CA GLN A 829 -7.23 -5.73 5.97
C GLN A 829 -7.41 -4.22 6.14
N HIS A 830 -6.70 -3.47 5.31
CA HIS A 830 -6.75 -2.00 5.23
C HIS A 830 -6.69 -1.31 6.62
N PRO A 831 -5.63 -1.56 7.42
CA PRO A 831 -5.49 -0.95 8.74
C PRO A 831 -5.32 0.56 8.61
N LEU A 832 -6.11 1.34 9.35
CA LEU A 832 -6.05 2.81 9.32
C LEU A 832 -5.39 3.42 10.54
N GLY A 833 -5.31 2.72 11.66
CA GLY A 833 -4.79 3.27 12.93
C GLY A 833 -3.67 2.42 13.51
N VAL A 834 -2.65 3.08 14.05
CA VAL A 834 -1.57 2.45 14.81
C VAL A 834 -1.20 3.32 16.01
N LEU A 835 -0.94 2.70 17.15
CA LEU A 835 -0.58 3.37 18.40
C LEU A 835 0.51 2.58 19.11
N CYS A 836 1.65 3.22 19.40
CA CYS A 836 2.60 2.70 20.38
C CYS A 836 2.14 3.11 21.78
N ALA A 837 1.70 2.14 22.56
CA ALA A 837 1.27 2.37 23.94
C ALA A 837 2.48 2.56 24.87
N GLN A 838 2.25 3.13 26.06
CA GLN A 838 3.26 3.31 27.11
C GLN A 838 3.92 1.99 27.57
N SER A 839 3.24 0.87 27.36
CA SER A 839 3.78 -0.48 27.59
C SER A 839 4.83 -0.93 26.55
N GLY A 840 5.00 -0.18 25.46
CA GLY A 840 5.81 -0.55 24.30
C GLY A 840 5.11 -1.48 23.31
N GLN A 841 3.91 -1.95 23.62
CA GLN A 841 3.07 -2.70 22.68
C GLN A 841 2.46 -1.77 21.63
N ILE A 842 2.23 -2.30 20.44
CA ILE A 842 1.60 -1.57 19.34
C ILE A 842 0.15 -2.04 19.21
N TYR A 843 -0.81 -1.12 19.21
CA TYR A 843 -2.20 -1.43 18.91
C TYR A 843 -2.56 -0.99 17.50
N ILE A 844 -3.34 -1.81 16.80
CA ILE A 844 -3.67 -1.66 15.39
C ILE A 844 -5.19 -1.62 15.28
N ALA A 845 -5.72 -0.56 14.64
CA ALA A 845 -7.09 -0.56 14.16
C ALA A 845 -7.11 -1.25 12.79
N ASP A 846 -7.42 -2.54 12.80
CA ASP A 846 -7.50 -3.39 11.60
C ASP A 846 -8.89 -3.22 10.98
N SER A 847 -9.04 -2.11 10.27
CA SER A 847 -10.32 -1.44 10.04
C SER A 847 -11.33 -2.32 9.28
N TYR A 848 -10.93 -2.93 8.18
CA TYR A 848 -11.85 -3.74 7.37
C TYR A 848 -12.07 -5.14 7.94
N ASN A 849 -11.24 -5.58 8.87
CA ASN A 849 -11.54 -6.74 9.71
C ASN A 849 -12.37 -6.37 10.94
N HIS A 850 -12.71 -5.09 11.14
CA HIS A 850 -13.52 -4.61 12.27
C HIS A 850 -12.99 -5.02 13.64
N LYS A 851 -11.65 -5.00 13.77
CA LYS A 851 -10.94 -5.50 14.94
C LYS A 851 -9.90 -4.51 15.43
N ILE A 852 -9.61 -4.61 16.73
CA ILE A 852 -8.40 -4.07 17.31
C ILE A 852 -7.43 -5.22 17.55
N LYS A 853 -6.21 -5.09 17.05
CA LYS A 853 -5.14 -6.07 17.23
C LYS A 853 -3.99 -5.46 18.05
N LYS A 854 -3.24 -6.32 18.73
CA LYS A 854 -2.03 -5.97 19.48
C LYS A 854 -0.83 -6.67 18.86
N LEU A 855 0.22 -5.90 18.61
CA LEU A 855 1.51 -6.30 18.06
C LEU A 855 2.59 -6.10 19.12
N ASP A 856 3.34 -7.16 19.39
CA ASP A 856 4.60 -7.10 20.14
C ASP A 856 5.74 -6.83 19.15
N PRO A 857 6.37 -5.64 19.15
CA PRO A 857 7.40 -5.31 18.17
C PRO A 857 8.69 -6.15 18.33
N ALA A 858 8.95 -6.74 19.50
CA ALA A 858 10.18 -7.48 19.75
C ALA A 858 10.18 -8.86 19.07
N ASN A 859 9.05 -9.56 19.11
CA ASN A 859 8.89 -10.89 18.50
C ASN A 859 7.95 -10.89 17.28
N LYS A 860 7.41 -9.74 16.90
CA LYS A 860 6.48 -9.52 15.78
C LYS A 860 5.17 -10.30 15.86
N ARG A 861 4.76 -10.74 17.05
CA ARG A 861 3.50 -11.45 17.25
C ARG A 861 2.32 -10.48 17.24
N VAL A 862 1.30 -10.81 16.47
CA VAL A 862 0.01 -10.11 16.43
C VAL A 862 -1.09 -11.00 16.97
N SER A 863 -1.95 -10.44 17.82
CA SER A 863 -3.16 -11.10 18.35
C SER A 863 -4.34 -10.14 18.40
N THR A 864 -5.54 -10.64 18.12
CA THR A 864 -6.80 -9.90 18.28
C THR A 864 -7.07 -9.61 19.74
N VAL A 865 -7.42 -8.36 20.07
CA VAL A 865 -7.78 -7.94 21.44
C VAL A 865 -9.22 -7.45 21.56
N ALA A 866 -9.84 -7.00 20.46
CA ALA A 866 -11.25 -6.66 20.44
C ALA A 866 -11.87 -6.85 19.05
N GLY A 867 -13.16 -7.17 19.00
CA GLY A 867 -13.94 -7.31 17.77
C GLY A 867 -14.10 -8.76 17.31
N ILE A 868 -15.31 -9.14 16.90
CA ILE A 868 -15.62 -10.49 16.37
C ILE A 868 -15.25 -10.71 14.90
N GLY A 869 -14.84 -9.67 14.17
CA GLY A 869 -14.56 -9.78 12.73
C GLY A 869 -15.74 -9.46 11.81
N LYS A 870 -16.86 -8.95 12.33
CA LYS A 870 -18.05 -8.58 11.55
C LYS A 870 -18.50 -7.16 11.91
N ALA A 871 -18.76 -6.34 10.90
CA ALA A 871 -19.30 -5.00 11.05
C ALA A 871 -20.58 -5.02 11.90
N GLY A 872 -20.65 -4.09 12.85
CA GLY A 872 -21.84 -3.88 13.66
C GLY A 872 -21.55 -3.06 14.90
N PHE A 873 -22.54 -2.96 15.77
CA PHE A 873 -22.46 -2.24 17.02
C PHE A 873 -22.95 -3.12 18.18
N LYS A 874 -22.03 -3.45 19.09
CA LYS A 874 -22.31 -4.21 20.31
C LYS A 874 -21.21 -3.94 21.34
N ASP A 875 -21.58 -3.54 22.55
CA ASP A 875 -20.70 -3.46 23.73
C ASP A 875 -20.59 -4.83 24.43
N GLY A 876 -19.59 -5.00 25.29
CA GLY A 876 -19.42 -6.21 26.11
C GLY A 876 -17.97 -6.63 26.28
N THR A 877 -17.72 -7.93 26.50
CA THR A 877 -16.35 -8.48 26.48
C THR A 877 -15.69 -8.16 25.15
N SER A 878 -14.40 -7.82 25.18
CA SER A 878 -13.75 -7.21 24.02
C SER A 878 -13.80 -8.10 22.77
N LEU A 879 -13.69 -9.42 22.93
CA LEU A 879 -13.74 -10.40 21.85
C LEU A 879 -15.16 -10.73 21.35
N GLU A 880 -16.21 -10.34 22.07
CA GLU A 880 -17.61 -10.51 21.64
C GLU A 880 -18.26 -9.20 21.16
N ALA A 881 -17.59 -8.07 21.40
CA ALA A 881 -18.02 -6.76 20.97
C ALA A 881 -17.89 -6.61 19.45
N GLN A 882 -18.65 -5.68 18.89
CA GLN A 882 -18.63 -5.36 17.46
C GLN A 882 -18.18 -3.92 17.23
N LEU A 883 -17.40 -3.75 16.18
CA LEU A 883 -16.90 -2.48 15.65
C LEU A 883 -17.29 -2.40 14.16
N SER A 884 -17.18 -1.23 13.55
CA SER A 884 -17.38 -1.03 12.12
C SER A 884 -16.39 0.00 11.57
N GLU A 885 -15.40 -0.50 10.82
CA GLU A 885 -14.29 0.26 10.23
C GLU A 885 -13.60 1.24 11.20
N PRO A 886 -13.07 0.78 12.36
CA PRO A 886 -12.40 1.68 13.29
C PRO A 886 -11.13 2.28 12.65
N SER A 887 -10.92 3.59 12.75
CA SER A 887 -9.80 4.27 12.07
C SER A 887 -8.83 5.05 12.96
N GLY A 888 -9.27 5.47 14.15
CA GLY A 888 -8.48 6.21 15.13
C GLY A 888 -8.30 5.43 16.42
N ILE A 889 -7.12 5.51 17.03
CA ILE A 889 -6.81 4.79 18.27
C ILE A 889 -5.82 5.59 19.12
N VAL A 890 -6.12 5.83 20.40
CA VAL A 890 -5.26 6.55 21.36
C VAL A 890 -5.35 5.95 22.76
N GLU A 891 -4.27 5.98 23.51
CA GLU A 891 -4.22 5.49 24.90
C GLU A 891 -4.45 6.63 25.90
N ALA A 892 -5.30 6.37 26.88
CA ALA A 892 -5.52 7.20 28.05
C ALA A 892 -4.86 6.60 29.30
N LYS A 893 -4.91 7.34 30.41
CA LYS A 893 -4.45 6.82 31.72
C LYS A 893 -5.14 5.51 32.08
N ASN A 894 -4.44 4.69 32.86
CA ASN A 894 -4.92 3.42 33.39
C ASN A 894 -5.30 2.43 32.27
N GLY A 895 -4.49 2.22 31.24
CA GLY A 895 -4.72 1.14 30.26
C GLY A 895 -6.04 1.22 29.45
N ARG A 896 -6.71 2.37 29.42
CA ARG A 896 -7.92 2.58 28.59
C ARG A 896 -7.50 3.04 27.19
N ILE A 897 -7.98 2.37 26.15
CA ILE A 897 -7.69 2.74 24.75
C ILE A 897 -8.97 3.25 24.10
N PHE A 898 -8.99 4.50 23.66
CA PHE A 898 -10.09 5.09 22.90
C PHE A 898 -9.96 4.75 21.42
N ILE A 899 -11.10 4.49 20.78
CA ILE A 899 -11.22 4.05 19.40
C ILE A 899 -12.28 4.91 18.70
N ALA A 900 -11.95 5.48 17.54
CA ALA A 900 -12.94 6.07 16.65
C ALA A 900 -13.57 4.94 15.83
N ASP A 901 -14.83 4.62 16.14
CA ASP A 901 -15.62 3.55 15.51
C ASP A 901 -16.46 4.15 14.39
N THR A 902 -15.77 4.40 13.28
CA THR A 902 -16.11 5.39 12.26
C THR A 902 -17.48 5.17 11.64
N ASN A 903 -17.78 3.95 11.16
CA ASN A 903 -19.06 3.68 10.51
C ASN A 903 -20.21 3.56 11.51
N ASN A 904 -19.93 3.35 12.80
CA ASN A 904 -20.94 3.47 13.85
C ASN A 904 -21.17 4.93 14.29
N SER A 905 -20.32 5.87 13.87
CA SER A 905 -20.37 7.29 14.27
C SER A 905 -20.26 7.50 15.80
N LEU A 906 -19.42 6.68 16.45
CA LEU A 906 -19.23 6.68 17.90
C LEU A 906 -17.75 6.66 18.28
N ILE A 907 -17.47 7.02 19.54
CA ILE A 907 -16.19 6.72 20.19
C ILE A 907 -16.40 5.54 21.14
N ARG A 908 -15.50 4.56 21.05
CA ARG A 908 -15.48 3.38 21.93
C ARG A 908 -14.26 3.46 22.84
N TYR A 909 -14.27 2.75 23.96
CA TYR A 909 -13.06 2.55 24.74
C TYR A 909 -12.91 1.10 25.19
N LEU A 910 -11.70 0.58 25.04
CA LEU A 910 -11.26 -0.73 25.52
C LEU A 910 -10.64 -0.56 26.91
N ASP A 911 -11.21 -1.20 27.91
CA ASP A 911 -10.68 -1.21 29.28
C ASP A 911 -9.84 -2.48 29.51
N LEU A 912 -8.51 -2.29 29.62
CA LEU A 912 -7.56 -3.38 29.81
C LEU A 912 -7.25 -3.68 31.29
N ASN A 913 -7.84 -2.97 32.25
CA ASN A 913 -7.54 -3.19 33.68
C ASN A 913 -8.36 -4.32 34.31
N LYS A 914 -9.41 -4.76 33.63
CA LYS A 914 -10.25 -5.87 34.08
C LYS A 914 -9.57 -7.20 33.77
N GLU A 915 -9.92 -8.24 34.54
CA GLU A 915 -9.43 -9.61 34.28
C GLU A 915 -9.79 -10.06 32.86
N GLU A 916 -10.99 -9.72 32.41
CA GLU A 916 -11.42 -9.80 31.02
C GLU A 916 -11.58 -8.39 30.46
N ALA A 917 -10.86 -8.08 29.37
CA ALA A 917 -10.98 -6.79 28.71
C ALA A 917 -12.40 -6.58 28.18
N GLU A 918 -12.91 -5.37 28.30
CA GLU A 918 -14.26 -5.01 27.85
C GLU A 918 -14.22 -3.80 26.92
N LEU A 919 -15.08 -3.80 25.91
CA LEU A 919 -15.29 -2.69 24.99
C LEU A 919 -16.62 -2.00 25.28
N HIS A 920 -16.56 -0.69 25.51
CA HIS A 920 -17.71 0.13 25.87
C HIS A 920 -17.86 1.32 24.92
N THR A 921 -19.07 1.87 24.87
CA THR A 921 -19.34 3.14 24.20
C THR A 921 -19.04 4.32 25.13
N LEU A 922 -18.29 5.32 24.64
CA LEU A 922 -18.12 6.59 25.35
C LEU A 922 -19.36 7.46 25.13
N GLU A 923 -20.10 7.73 26.20
CA GLU A 923 -21.27 8.62 26.15
C GLU A 923 -20.83 10.08 25.97
N LEU A 924 -21.18 10.70 24.85
CA LEU A 924 -20.84 12.09 24.57
C LEU A 924 -21.91 13.06 25.10
N LYS A 925 -21.62 13.70 26.22
CA LYS A 925 -22.55 14.58 26.95
C LYS A 925 -22.38 16.02 26.50
N GLY A 926 -23.46 16.63 26.01
CA GLY A 926 -23.46 18.03 25.58
C GLY A 926 -22.85 18.29 24.20
N VAL A 927 -22.35 17.27 23.51
CA VAL A 927 -21.95 17.38 22.10
C VAL A 927 -23.21 17.43 21.25
N GLN A 928 -23.37 18.49 20.46
CA GLN A 928 -24.51 18.66 19.56
C GLN A 928 -24.05 18.56 18.11
N PRO A 929 -24.88 18.04 17.18
CA PRO A 929 -24.63 18.17 15.75
C PRO A 929 -24.51 19.65 15.33
N PRO A 930 -23.72 19.99 14.28
CA PRO A 930 -23.66 21.35 13.77
C PRO A 930 -25.05 21.86 13.34
N THR A 931 -25.44 23.05 13.77
CA THR A 931 -26.70 23.68 13.34
C THR A 931 -26.58 24.22 11.91
N ALA A 932 -27.44 23.73 11.00
CA ALA A 932 -27.63 24.37 9.69
C ALA A 932 -28.09 25.83 9.90
N LYS A 933 -27.30 26.81 9.42
CA LYS A 933 -27.43 28.24 9.76
C LYS A 933 -28.87 28.77 9.78
N SER A 934 -29.24 29.42 10.88
CA SER A 934 -30.12 30.59 10.85
C SER A 934 -29.27 31.83 10.53
N LYS A 935 -29.68 32.62 9.52
CA LYS A 935 -29.03 33.87 9.09
C LYS A 935 -29.26 35.04 10.07
N SER A 936 -28.99 34.84 11.35
CA SER A 936 -28.84 35.97 12.28
C SER A 936 -27.56 35.81 13.08
N LEU A 937 -26.56 36.64 12.76
CA LEU A 937 -25.48 36.96 13.69
C LEU A 937 -26.10 37.76 14.85
N LYS A 938 -26.78 37.08 15.77
CA LYS A 938 -26.67 37.47 17.16
C LYS A 938 -25.36 36.87 17.60
N ARG A 939 -24.39 37.71 17.95
CA ARG A 939 -23.18 37.31 18.68
C ARG A 939 -23.64 36.43 19.84
N LEU A 940 -23.57 35.12 19.65
CA LEU A 940 -23.97 34.14 20.66
C LEU A 940 -23.01 34.37 21.82
N ARG A 941 -23.56 34.62 23.02
CA ARG A 941 -22.79 34.75 24.25
C ARG A 941 -21.76 33.61 24.29
N ARG A 942 -20.49 33.94 24.51
CA ARG A 942 -19.43 32.95 24.60
C ARG A 942 -19.76 32.04 25.77
N ARG A 943 -20.22 30.81 25.48
CA ARG A 943 -20.58 29.86 26.52
C ARG A 943 -19.28 29.43 27.19
N SER A 944 -19.16 29.64 28.50
CA SER A 944 -18.02 29.17 29.28
C SER A 944 -17.86 27.66 29.05
N SER A 945 -16.64 27.20 28.76
CA SER A 945 -16.38 25.77 28.59
C SER A 945 -16.69 25.03 29.91
N ALA A 946 -17.08 23.76 29.83
CA ALA A 946 -17.55 23.00 31.00
C ALA A 946 -16.52 22.91 32.14
N ASP A 947 -15.24 23.07 31.83
CA ASP A 947 -14.10 23.10 32.75
C ASP A 947 -13.76 24.50 33.30
N THR A 948 -14.51 25.53 32.91
CA THR A 948 -14.31 26.91 33.39
C THR A 948 -14.81 27.06 34.82
N GLN A 949 -13.90 27.37 35.74
CA GLN A 949 -14.27 27.68 37.11
C GLN A 949 -14.77 29.12 37.20
N THR A 950 -16.00 29.31 37.66
CA THR A 950 -16.60 30.63 37.85
C THR A 950 -16.38 31.14 39.29
N ILE A 951 -15.96 32.39 39.42
CA ILE A 951 -15.72 33.10 40.68
C ILE A 951 -16.54 34.38 40.66
N THR A 952 -17.50 34.51 41.56
CA THR A 952 -18.27 35.75 41.72
C THR A 952 -17.52 36.74 42.60
N VAL A 953 -17.40 37.99 42.16
CA VAL A 953 -16.72 39.09 42.86
C VAL A 953 -17.67 40.28 42.95
N ASP A 954 -17.70 40.94 44.11
CA ASP A 954 -18.44 42.20 44.28
C ASP A 954 -17.60 43.35 43.68
N GLY A 955 -18.18 44.04 42.69
CA GLY A 955 -17.56 45.17 42.01
C GLY A 955 -17.81 46.51 42.69
N GLY A 956 -18.50 46.53 43.83
CA GLY A 956 -18.76 47.75 44.58
C GLY A 956 -19.77 48.67 43.88
N SER A 957 -19.77 49.95 44.27
CA SER A 957 -20.71 50.97 43.77
C SER A 957 -20.03 52.13 43.05
N SER A 958 -18.69 52.10 42.94
CA SER A 958 -17.95 53.17 42.29
C SER A 958 -18.18 53.24 40.79
N ASN A 959 -18.04 54.45 40.23
CA ASN A 959 -18.20 54.72 38.81
C ASN A 959 -16.91 54.60 38.00
N GLU A 960 -15.74 54.61 38.66
CA GLU A 960 -14.45 54.34 38.04
C GLU A 960 -13.49 53.68 39.02
N GLY A 961 -12.50 52.97 38.51
CA GLY A 961 -11.54 52.28 39.35
C GLY A 961 -10.69 51.28 38.59
N ASN A 962 -9.94 50.47 39.34
CA ASN A 962 -9.05 49.46 38.77
C ASN A 962 -9.46 48.05 39.23
N LEU A 963 -9.48 47.11 38.29
CA LEU A 963 -9.54 45.68 38.57
C LEU A 963 -8.11 45.11 38.51
N SER A 964 -7.60 44.62 39.64
CA SER A 964 -6.30 43.96 39.72
C SER A 964 -6.49 42.45 39.72
N ILE A 965 -6.17 41.80 38.61
CA ILE A 965 -6.10 40.33 38.51
C ILE A 965 -4.84 39.88 39.25
N LYS A 966 -5.00 38.96 40.21
CA LYS A 966 -3.90 38.33 40.95
C LYS A 966 -4.11 36.82 41.05
N ILE A 967 -3.55 36.09 40.09
CA ILE A 967 -3.61 34.64 40.07
C ILE A 967 -2.27 34.09 40.57
N SER A 968 -2.29 33.16 41.50
CA SER A 968 -1.10 32.44 41.94
C SER A 968 -1.18 30.96 41.56
N VAL A 969 -0.03 30.36 41.29
CA VAL A 969 0.13 28.94 40.99
C VAL A 969 0.67 28.19 42.23
N PRO A 970 0.45 26.87 42.35
CA PRO A 970 0.97 26.11 43.47
C PRO A 970 2.49 26.16 43.60
N GLU A 971 2.99 25.86 44.79
CA GLU A 971 4.43 25.74 45.03
C GLU A 971 5.06 24.72 44.08
N GLY A 972 6.22 25.07 43.49
CA GLY A 972 6.90 24.28 42.47
C GLY A 972 6.38 24.46 41.05
N TYR A 973 5.34 25.27 40.83
CA TYR A 973 4.88 25.66 39.50
C TYR A 973 5.22 27.12 39.18
N HIS A 974 5.36 27.42 37.91
CA HIS A 974 5.50 28.75 37.35
C HIS A 974 4.56 28.94 36.15
N PHE A 975 4.26 30.18 35.77
CA PHE A 975 3.49 30.44 34.55
C PHE A 975 4.27 30.01 33.30
N SER A 976 3.58 29.45 32.30
CA SER A 976 4.20 29.02 31.04
C SER A 976 4.78 30.22 30.27
N LYS A 977 5.97 30.04 29.70
CA LYS A 977 6.60 31.04 28.82
C LYS A 977 6.12 30.87 27.37
N GLU A 978 5.83 29.64 26.98
CA GLU A 978 5.45 29.22 25.64
C GLU A 978 3.96 29.48 25.39
N ALA A 979 3.08 28.98 26.27
CA ALA A 979 1.64 29.20 26.23
C ALA A 979 1.26 30.32 27.21
N ARG A 980 1.37 31.58 26.78
CA ARG A 980 1.17 32.71 27.70
C ARG A 980 -0.26 32.79 28.23
N SER A 981 -0.40 32.93 29.55
CA SER A 981 -1.69 33.14 30.20
C SER A 981 -2.32 34.46 29.75
N LYS A 982 -3.62 34.45 29.44
CA LYS A 982 -4.34 35.60 28.87
C LYS A 982 -5.66 35.86 29.59
N PHE A 983 -6.16 37.08 29.48
CA PHE A 983 -7.50 37.46 29.90
C PHE A 983 -8.28 38.15 28.78
N SER A 984 -9.60 38.12 28.86
CA SER A 984 -10.53 38.86 27.99
C SER A 984 -11.77 39.27 28.76
N VAL A 985 -12.37 40.38 28.35
CA VAL A 985 -13.46 41.03 29.07
C VAL A 985 -14.74 41.04 28.25
N GLU A 986 -15.86 40.73 28.90
CA GLU A 986 -17.21 40.93 28.39
C GLU A 986 -18.03 41.71 29.43
N THR A 987 -18.94 42.59 29.01
CA THR A 987 -19.76 43.39 29.93
C THR A 987 -21.24 43.22 29.60
N GLU A 988 -22.10 43.25 30.63
CA GLU A 988 -23.55 43.09 30.51
C GLU A 988 -24.27 44.17 31.33
N PRO A 989 -25.04 45.07 30.69
CA PRO A 989 -25.14 45.33 29.24
C PRO A 989 -23.80 45.76 28.59
N GLU A 990 -23.63 45.52 27.27
CA GLU A 990 -22.37 45.74 26.51
C GLU A 990 -21.74 47.14 26.65
N THR A 991 -22.53 48.15 27.02
CA THR A 991 -22.09 49.56 27.16
C THR A 991 -22.18 50.08 28.59
N ALA A 992 -22.58 49.24 29.56
CA ALA A 992 -22.80 49.67 30.94
C ALA A 992 -21.49 49.83 31.74
N VAL A 993 -20.43 49.13 31.32
CA VAL A 993 -19.07 49.29 31.85
C VAL A 993 -18.09 49.31 30.68
N SER A 994 -17.26 50.35 30.62
CA SER A 994 -16.09 50.41 29.76
C SER A 994 -14.91 49.84 30.52
N MET A 995 -14.18 48.87 29.97
CA MET A 995 -12.96 48.33 30.56
C MET A 995 -11.81 48.44 29.57
N ASP A 996 -10.62 48.82 30.05
CA ASP A 996 -9.40 48.95 29.25
C ASP A 996 -8.20 48.34 29.99
N PRO A 997 -7.46 47.39 29.38
CA PRO A 997 -7.71 46.80 28.06
C PRO A 997 -8.84 45.76 28.07
N LEU A 998 -9.51 45.56 26.93
CA LEU A 998 -10.56 44.55 26.76
C LEU A 998 -10.01 43.11 26.69
N ASP A 999 -8.73 42.96 26.37
CA ASP A 999 -7.98 41.71 26.42
C ASP A 999 -6.49 41.97 26.71
N GLY A 1000 -5.77 40.93 27.10
CA GLY A 1000 -4.34 41.06 27.37
C GLY A 1000 -3.71 39.80 27.94
N TYR A 1001 -2.45 39.90 28.33
CA TYR A 1001 -1.69 38.81 28.94
C TYR A 1001 -1.48 39.05 30.44
N LEU A 1002 -1.45 37.98 31.21
CA LEU A 1002 -0.97 38.05 32.59
C LEU A 1002 0.56 38.24 32.59
N SER A 1003 1.06 38.95 33.60
CA SER A 1003 2.49 39.06 33.88
C SER A 1003 3.07 37.69 34.25
N PRO A 1004 4.41 37.51 34.23
CA PRO A 1004 5.06 36.29 34.72
C PRO A 1004 4.71 35.91 36.16
N GLU A 1005 4.24 36.87 36.96
CA GLU A 1005 3.77 36.72 38.34
C GLU A 1005 2.25 36.47 38.43
N GLY A 1006 1.56 36.35 37.29
CA GLY A 1006 0.13 36.07 37.24
C GLY A 1006 -0.78 37.28 37.44
N SER A 1007 -0.27 38.49 37.15
CA SER A 1007 -1.00 39.74 37.41
C SER A 1007 -1.36 40.54 36.17
N ALA A 1008 -2.48 41.25 36.22
CA ALA A 1008 -2.87 42.24 35.20
C ALA A 1008 -3.75 43.32 35.84
N ILE A 1009 -3.76 44.52 35.27
CA ILE A 1009 -4.58 45.63 35.74
C ILE A 1009 -5.47 46.11 34.59
N LEU A 1010 -6.75 46.25 34.87
CA LEU A 1010 -7.73 46.82 33.96
C LEU A 1010 -8.35 48.05 34.61
N HIS A 1011 -8.52 49.12 33.85
CA HIS A 1011 -9.27 50.28 34.29
C HIS A 1011 -10.73 50.12 33.89
N PHE A 1012 -11.67 50.33 34.82
CA PHE A 1012 -13.09 50.32 34.52
C PHE A 1012 -13.71 51.70 34.71
N LYS A 1013 -14.69 52.03 33.87
CA LYS A 1013 -15.51 53.23 33.97
C LYS A 1013 -16.96 52.93 33.61
N ARG A 1014 -17.89 53.41 34.42
CA ARG A 1014 -19.32 53.16 34.32
C ARG A 1014 -20.04 54.45 33.91
N PRO A 1015 -20.55 54.52 32.66
CA PRO A 1015 -21.31 55.69 32.21
C PRO A 1015 -22.74 55.75 32.74
N SER A 1016 -23.24 54.70 33.42
CA SER A 1016 -24.59 54.63 33.99
C SER A 1016 -24.55 54.07 35.42
N PRO A 1017 -25.38 54.60 36.34
CA PRO A 1017 -25.50 54.11 37.71
C PRO A 1017 -26.20 52.74 37.83
N SER A 1018 -26.75 52.23 36.73
CA SER A 1018 -27.45 50.93 36.70
C SER A 1018 -26.56 49.76 37.10
N VAL A 1019 -27.16 48.74 37.72
CA VAL A 1019 -26.50 47.45 37.99
C VAL A 1019 -25.94 46.88 36.69
N SER A 1020 -24.69 46.44 36.73
CA SER A 1020 -23.96 45.94 35.56
C SER A 1020 -23.00 44.83 35.96
N LEU A 1021 -22.74 43.90 35.05
CA LEU A 1021 -21.88 42.75 35.27
C LEU A 1021 -20.66 42.81 34.34
N GLY A 1022 -19.45 42.73 34.89
CA GLY A 1022 -18.22 42.50 34.14
C GLY A 1022 -17.82 41.03 34.23
N ARG A 1023 -17.58 40.38 33.10
CA ARG A 1023 -17.07 39.00 33.01
C ARG A 1023 -15.63 39.03 32.52
N ILE A 1024 -14.69 38.61 33.35
CA ILE A 1024 -13.27 38.54 33.01
C ILE A 1024 -12.90 37.07 32.88
N ASN A 1025 -12.71 36.61 31.65
CA ASN A 1025 -12.29 35.25 31.33
C ASN A 1025 -10.76 35.18 31.32
N CYS A 1026 -10.18 34.34 32.17
CA CYS A 1026 -8.74 34.09 32.21
C CYS A 1026 -8.43 32.64 31.79
N LYS A 1027 -7.48 32.46 30.87
CA LYS A 1027 -6.86 31.17 30.59
C LYS A 1027 -5.47 31.16 31.21
N VAL A 1028 -5.29 30.31 32.22
CA VAL A 1028 -4.06 30.22 33.00
C VAL A 1028 -3.29 28.98 32.58
N TYR A 1029 -2.05 29.19 32.14
CA TYR A 1029 -1.11 28.14 31.77
C TYR A 1029 0.07 28.15 32.73
N TYR A 1030 0.37 26.99 33.30
CA TYR A 1030 1.37 26.86 34.35
C TYR A 1030 2.04 25.49 34.30
N CYS A 1031 3.33 25.43 34.62
CA CYS A 1031 4.17 24.26 34.44
C CYS A 1031 5.10 24.12 35.64
N LYS A 1032 5.54 22.89 35.90
CA LYS A 1032 6.68 22.60 36.76
C LYS A 1032 7.91 22.48 35.86
N GLU A 1033 9.09 22.87 36.32
CA GLU A 1033 10.31 22.95 35.47
C GLU A 1033 10.46 21.71 34.58
N ASP A 1034 10.58 21.92 33.26
CA ASP A 1034 10.71 20.91 32.20
C ASP A 1034 9.56 19.87 32.08
N GLU A 1035 8.45 20.05 32.80
CA GLU A 1035 7.24 19.24 32.69
C GLU A 1035 6.21 19.84 31.71
N VAL A 1036 5.25 19.02 31.28
CA VAL A 1036 4.13 19.48 30.44
C VAL A 1036 3.29 20.51 31.19
N CYS A 1037 3.03 21.65 30.55
CA CYS A 1037 2.20 22.71 31.10
C CYS A 1037 0.74 22.28 31.25
N LEU A 1038 0.17 22.59 32.41
CA LEU A 1038 -1.24 22.45 32.72
C LEU A 1038 -1.98 23.73 32.34
N TYR A 1039 -3.29 23.61 32.10
CA TYR A 1039 -4.16 24.76 31.92
C TYR A 1039 -5.35 24.75 32.90
N GLN A 1040 -5.77 25.96 33.27
CA GLN A 1040 -6.97 26.23 34.06
C GLN A 1040 -7.74 27.39 33.43
N SER A 1041 -9.01 27.15 33.08
CA SER A 1041 -9.94 28.20 32.64
C SER A 1041 -10.66 28.78 33.87
N LEU A 1042 -10.69 30.11 33.98
CA LEU A 1042 -11.33 30.87 35.06
C LEU A 1042 -12.25 31.94 34.47
N LEU A 1043 -13.39 32.18 35.11
CA LEU A 1043 -14.29 33.29 34.81
C LEU A 1043 -14.56 34.07 36.10
N PHE A 1044 -14.15 35.33 36.16
CA PHE A 1044 -14.53 36.25 37.22
C PHE A 1044 -15.80 37.01 36.83
N GLU A 1045 -16.88 36.85 37.58
CA GLU A 1045 -18.13 37.59 37.45
C GLU A 1045 -18.16 38.74 38.46
N VAL A 1046 -17.81 39.94 38.01
CA VAL A 1046 -17.72 41.18 38.80
C VAL A 1046 -19.04 41.94 38.74
N THR A 1047 -19.81 41.89 39.82
CA THR A 1047 -21.14 42.52 39.88
C THR A 1047 -21.05 43.94 40.46
N PHE A 1048 -21.32 44.96 39.65
CA PHE A 1048 -21.35 46.35 40.08
C PHE A 1048 -22.75 46.76 40.53
N ARG A 1049 -22.86 47.32 41.74
CA ARG A 1049 -24.09 47.78 42.38
C ARG A 1049 -24.46 49.20 41.95
N GLU A 1050 -25.67 49.64 42.31
CA GLU A 1050 -26.17 50.97 41.98
C GLU A 1050 -25.26 52.07 42.55
N GLU A 1051 -24.98 53.13 41.77
CA GLU A 1051 -23.98 54.16 42.11
C GLU A 1051 -24.31 54.91 43.40
N SER A 1052 -23.32 55.08 44.28
CA SER A 1052 -23.42 55.94 45.46
C SER A 1052 -22.91 57.35 45.13
N PRO A 1053 -23.61 58.44 45.52
CA PRO A 1053 -23.24 59.81 45.18
C PRO A 1053 -21.89 60.31 45.77
N GLU A 1054 -21.17 59.49 46.55
CA GLU A 1054 -19.84 59.79 47.11
C GLU A 1054 -18.83 58.64 46.86
N SER A 1055 -18.65 58.18 45.62
CA SER A 1055 -17.69 57.10 45.33
C SER A 1055 -16.30 57.61 44.90
N ASN A 1056 -15.28 57.33 45.69
CA ASN A 1056 -13.87 57.45 45.26
C ASN A 1056 -13.51 56.31 44.28
N PRO A 1057 -12.46 56.46 43.45
CA PRO A 1057 -11.98 55.38 42.59
C PRO A 1057 -11.68 54.12 43.42
N GLU A 1058 -12.28 53.00 43.04
CA GLU A 1058 -12.24 51.75 43.82
C GLU A 1058 -11.21 50.77 43.23
N GLU A 1059 -10.44 50.10 44.08
CA GLU A 1059 -9.46 49.09 43.67
C GLU A 1059 -9.96 47.70 44.06
N ILE A 1060 -10.39 46.92 43.06
CA ILE A 1060 -11.01 45.62 43.25
C ILE A 1060 -9.99 44.54 42.86
N THR A 1061 -9.73 43.60 43.76
CA THR A 1061 -8.78 42.50 43.49
C THR A 1061 -9.52 41.24 43.05
N LEU A 1062 -9.20 40.74 41.86
CA LEU A 1062 -9.66 39.46 41.32
C LEU A 1062 -8.61 38.39 41.63
N ALA A 1063 -8.70 37.79 42.82
CA ALA A 1063 -7.71 36.83 43.31
C ALA A 1063 -8.16 35.37 43.10
N TYR A 1064 -7.25 34.52 42.66
CA TYR A 1064 -7.47 33.07 42.62
C TYR A 1064 -6.16 32.30 42.79
N VAL A 1065 -6.19 31.23 43.59
CA VAL A 1065 -5.06 30.30 43.75
C VAL A 1065 -5.36 29.05 42.95
N VAL A 1066 -4.59 28.80 41.90
CA VAL A 1066 -4.71 27.57 41.10
C VAL A 1066 -4.46 26.37 42.00
N LYS A 1067 -5.40 25.43 41.99
CA LYS A 1067 -5.25 24.18 42.75
C LYS A 1067 -4.41 23.19 41.94
N PRO A 1068 -3.51 22.43 42.57
CA PRO A 1068 -2.82 21.34 41.88
C PRO A 1068 -3.86 20.36 41.35
N LYS A 1069 -3.86 20.11 40.04
CA LYS A 1069 -4.47 18.87 39.51
C LYS A 1069 -3.62 17.73 40.06
N ALA A 1070 -4.22 16.75 40.74
CA ALA A 1070 -3.48 15.70 41.43
C ALA A 1070 -2.40 15.13 40.50
N SER A 1071 -1.13 15.26 40.90
CA SER A 1071 0.00 14.70 40.18
C SER A 1071 -0.15 13.18 40.20
N THR A 1072 -0.58 12.58 39.10
CA THR A 1072 -0.31 11.16 38.89
C THR A 1072 1.20 11.05 38.68
N ASN A 1073 1.88 10.45 39.65
CA ASN A 1073 3.33 10.27 39.71
C ASN A 1073 3.97 9.91 38.35
N SER A 1074 5.11 10.57 38.09
CA SER A 1074 6.20 10.21 37.17
C SER A 1074 5.85 9.96 35.69
N LEU A 1075 5.83 11.03 34.90
CA LEU A 1075 6.40 11.00 33.55
C LEU A 1075 7.74 11.74 33.61
N GLN A 1076 8.79 11.03 34.02
CA GLN A 1076 10.15 11.49 33.73
C GLN A 1076 10.33 11.36 32.22
N LEU A 1077 10.52 12.50 31.53
CA LEU A 1077 11.20 12.51 30.25
C LEU A 1077 12.53 11.74 30.44
N PRO A 1078 12.90 10.82 29.53
CA PRO A 1078 14.18 10.13 29.64
C PRO A 1078 15.29 11.17 29.59
N VAL A 1079 16.00 11.33 30.72
CA VAL A 1079 17.25 12.09 30.77
C VAL A 1079 18.24 11.35 29.87
N ALA A 1080 18.71 12.03 28.83
CA ALA A 1080 19.68 11.51 27.90
C ALA A 1080 20.97 11.11 28.64
N GLY A 1081 21.31 9.82 28.58
CA GLY A 1081 22.62 9.27 28.88
C GLY A 1081 23.23 8.69 27.61
#